data_AF-A0AAV2SAD0-F1
#
_entry.id   AF-A0AAV2SAD0-F1
#
_cell.length_a   1.000
_cell.length_b   1.000
_cell.length_c   1.000
_cell.angle_alpha   90.00
_cell.angle_beta   90.00
_cell.angle_gamma   90.00
#
_symmetry.space_group_name_H-M   'P 1'
#
loop_
_entity.id
_entity.type
_entity.pdbx_description
1 polymer ?
#
loop_
_entity_poly.entity_id
_entity_poly.type
_entity_poly.pdbx_seq_one_letter_code
_entity_poly.pdbx_strand_id
1 'polypeptide(L)'
;KTDIRTKIKESLTSIKKGGNVMHLNLENVSHYAFRYGINIDENNKDLQKGKTLANGIMNKLWDKDPKDRKRDILHLQKKFISWSEYSKQLKRMEDIDFDKIHNRMQECRKEQFDMVQNMTSVMKEFIDISLNSQLSNQTKMYFLQWMKIYLDIESKKHLPDQENKYHKMWNSITCKVGTDVNELRKLESTLDDLSFGLEHILREIGQVYEAIKELKRERKFEVLADNLSIFAADLLLDGYPLEIMDGDASHVPLTWINAVFDKLKERLGDKKIYVISVLGIQSSGKSTLLNTMFGLNFSVSAGRCTKGVFAQLISVEEKIYGEYGYEYILVLDTEGLRAMELANLQYKRDNELASFIIGIGAVTIVNIKGENNSDIGEVLQICVHAFLRMRLANNNIDLQPGCYFVHQNVPDVIAKSKMLYSYKKHKDQLDDIATAVAEHENVRGINHFSDVIEFDVNKQIWYFPNLWIGDPPMAPANPGYSETVLKLKTDILKYPEKYSSLTFTKLQERMTDLWKAILNENFVFSFKNSLEVRSYALLEEKILNVNKNFYHDVKSKTHNYINTINSCEKDFSCLKQNILAEIEEHINECYLRFKSELNDYFSTAENKSTINQWEAFATQKLEEIVSYLRYNESNKISTAVDLREANYKNLKKLEKYKDDIEIFVKDLVANKVCSSTQDGTSSLENMSAIQRTELDDMFNKEWDDFLNRLDFVQIKDKKNIRKEVWKFLKEQYRAHIAILEIYQNTKEHNKDKLPDQKTNDNNKAMSSIKTSAEKVESTDNEYCDDDGYVMTSGIRENLRNEETVRIDDTDFEIEPLQRELYDIKVKNEDTEGISGEPDYVNY
;
A
#
# COMPACT_ATOMS: atom_id res chain seq x y z
N LYS A 1 6.16 -75.91 -0.80
CA LYS A 1 6.88 -74.83 -1.52
C LYS A 1 6.69 -74.90 -3.06
N THR A 2 6.60 -76.09 -3.65
CA THR A 2 6.36 -76.29 -5.10
C THR A 2 4.98 -75.81 -5.57
N ASP A 3 3.92 -76.00 -4.77
CA ASP A 3 2.53 -75.66 -5.14
C ASP A 3 2.28 -74.13 -5.28
N ILE A 4 2.87 -73.33 -4.38
CA ILE A 4 2.76 -71.86 -4.44
C ILE A 4 3.46 -71.30 -5.70
N ARG A 5 4.62 -71.86 -6.06
CA ARG A 5 5.40 -71.40 -7.21
C ARG A 5 4.67 -71.68 -8.54
N THR A 6 3.97 -72.81 -8.63
CA THR A 6 3.16 -73.18 -9.79
C THR A 6 1.94 -72.27 -9.91
N LYS A 7 1.21 -72.04 -8.81
CA LYS A 7 0.06 -71.11 -8.79
C LYS A 7 0.46 -69.68 -9.16
N ILE A 8 1.57 -69.16 -8.63
CA ILE A 8 2.08 -67.83 -8.99
C ILE A 8 2.46 -67.78 -10.48
N LYS A 9 3.12 -68.82 -11.02
CA LYS A 9 3.43 -68.90 -12.45
C LYS A 9 2.17 -68.94 -13.31
N GLU A 10 1.16 -69.72 -12.94
CA GLU A 10 -0.11 -69.79 -13.67
C GLU A 10 -0.86 -68.46 -13.66
N SER A 11 -0.95 -67.79 -12.51
CA SER A 11 -1.57 -66.45 -12.40
C SER A 11 -0.80 -65.40 -13.20
N LEU A 12 0.54 -65.37 -13.13
CA LEU A 12 1.35 -64.45 -13.94
C LEU A 12 1.23 -64.74 -15.45
N THR A 13 1.07 -66.01 -15.82
CA THR A 13 0.90 -66.43 -17.22
C THR A 13 -0.51 -66.09 -17.73
N SER A 14 -1.55 -66.16 -16.88
CA SER A 14 -2.91 -65.74 -17.24
C SER A 14 -3.01 -64.21 -17.39
N ILE A 15 -2.32 -63.45 -16.52
CA ILE A 15 -2.18 -61.99 -16.63
C ILE A 15 -1.46 -61.62 -17.93
N LYS A 16 -0.35 -62.31 -18.28
CA LYS A 16 0.38 -62.09 -19.54
C LYS A 16 -0.39 -62.47 -20.81
N LYS A 17 -1.31 -63.43 -20.73
CA LYS A 17 -2.09 -63.92 -21.88
C LYS A 17 -3.32 -63.05 -22.22
N GLY A 18 -3.53 -61.94 -21.52
CA GLY A 18 -4.60 -60.98 -21.85
C GLY A 18 -6.02 -61.49 -21.59
N GLY A 19 -6.20 -62.46 -20.68
CA GLY A 19 -7.55 -62.82 -20.23
C GLY A 19 -8.14 -61.65 -19.44
N ASN A 20 -9.31 -61.14 -19.87
CA ASN A 20 -10.09 -60.03 -19.28
C ASN A 20 -9.42 -59.38 -18.05
N VAL A 21 -8.39 -58.57 -18.30
CA VAL A 21 -7.81 -57.73 -17.25
C VAL A 21 -8.89 -56.70 -16.97
N MET A 22 -9.65 -56.88 -15.88
CA MET A 22 -10.56 -55.84 -15.42
C MET A 22 -9.72 -54.57 -15.23
N HIS A 23 -9.93 -53.58 -16.08
CA HIS A 23 -9.39 -52.24 -15.89
C HIS A 23 -10.09 -51.62 -14.68
N LEU A 24 -9.63 -51.96 -13.49
CA LEU A 24 -10.05 -51.31 -12.25
C LEU A 24 -9.27 -50.02 -12.13
N ASN A 25 -9.97 -48.90 -12.04
CA ASN A 25 -9.35 -47.66 -11.56
C ASN A 25 -9.04 -47.82 -10.05
N LEU A 26 -8.15 -46.99 -9.51
CA LEU A 26 -7.75 -47.08 -8.09
C LEU A 26 -8.95 -47.01 -7.13
N GLU A 27 -9.97 -46.21 -7.46
CA GLU A 27 -11.20 -46.10 -6.68
C GLU A 27 -11.94 -47.45 -6.59
N ASN A 28 -12.06 -48.17 -7.70
CA ASN A 28 -12.66 -49.50 -7.72
C ASN A 28 -11.77 -50.55 -7.04
N VAL A 29 -10.44 -50.38 -7.03
CA VAL A 29 -9.51 -51.24 -6.30
C VAL A 29 -9.73 -51.14 -4.79
N SER A 30 -10.11 -49.96 -4.26
CA SER A 30 -10.42 -49.79 -2.84
C SER A 30 -11.49 -50.78 -2.36
N HIS A 31 -12.57 -50.99 -3.14
CA HIS A 31 -13.63 -51.94 -2.79
C HIS A 31 -13.13 -53.38 -2.62
N TYR A 32 -12.07 -53.77 -3.34
CA TYR A 32 -11.45 -55.08 -3.21
C TYR A 32 -10.40 -55.14 -2.10
N ALA A 33 -9.66 -54.06 -1.85
CA ALA A 33 -8.59 -53.97 -0.86
C ALA A 33 -9.07 -54.42 0.54
N PHE A 34 -10.30 -54.04 0.92
CA PHE A 34 -10.93 -54.46 2.16
C PHE A 34 -11.06 -55.99 2.28
N ARG A 35 -11.40 -56.68 1.18
CA ARG A 35 -11.53 -58.14 1.15
C ARG A 35 -10.20 -58.87 1.36
N TYR A 36 -9.09 -58.17 1.14
CA TYR A 36 -7.73 -58.68 1.34
C TYR A 36 -7.08 -58.18 2.65
N GLY A 37 -7.86 -57.56 3.54
CA GLY A 37 -7.36 -57.06 4.83
C GLY A 37 -6.46 -55.83 4.71
N ILE A 38 -6.50 -55.13 3.57
CA ILE A 38 -5.79 -53.86 3.37
C ILE A 38 -6.69 -52.75 3.91
N ASN A 39 -6.16 -51.96 4.85
CA ASN A 39 -6.84 -50.79 5.37
C ASN A 39 -6.90 -49.70 4.30
N ILE A 40 -8.05 -49.01 4.24
CA ILE A 40 -8.36 -47.99 3.25
C ILE A 40 -8.64 -46.71 4.01
N ASP A 41 -7.87 -45.66 3.74
CA ASP A 41 -7.97 -44.38 4.43
C ASP A 41 -9.34 -43.73 4.19
N GLU A 42 -9.94 -43.96 3.03
CA GLU A 42 -11.28 -43.49 2.67
C GLU A 42 -12.37 -44.01 3.60
N ASN A 43 -12.17 -45.09 4.36
CA ASN A 43 -13.16 -45.54 5.35
C ASN A 43 -13.19 -44.68 6.63
N ASN A 44 -12.25 -43.74 6.79
CA ASN A 44 -12.22 -42.81 7.91
C ASN A 44 -13.47 -41.89 7.88
N LYS A 45 -14.16 -41.79 9.02
CA LYS A 45 -15.40 -41.00 9.14
C LYS A 45 -15.17 -39.50 8.95
N ASP A 46 -14.09 -38.95 9.49
CA ASP A 46 -13.72 -37.55 9.31
C ASP A 46 -13.37 -37.25 7.85
N LEU A 47 -12.69 -38.18 7.17
CA LEU A 47 -12.39 -38.07 5.74
C LEU A 47 -13.66 -38.04 4.90
N GLN A 48 -14.59 -38.99 5.13
CA GLN A 48 -15.86 -39.04 4.42
C GLN A 48 -16.70 -37.78 4.67
N LYS A 49 -16.75 -37.30 5.92
CA LYS A 49 -17.44 -36.06 6.26
C LYS A 49 -16.84 -34.86 5.54
N GLY A 50 -15.50 -34.74 5.56
CA GLY A 50 -14.79 -33.69 4.82
C GLY A 50 -15.06 -33.75 3.32
N LYS A 51 -15.07 -34.94 2.73
CA LYS A 51 -15.41 -35.19 1.32
C LYS A 51 -16.83 -34.74 0.98
N THR A 52 -17.81 -35.08 1.82
CA THR A 52 -19.21 -34.67 1.63
C THR A 52 -19.37 -33.15 1.68
N LEU A 53 -18.72 -32.49 2.64
CA LEU A 53 -18.72 -31.02 2.75
C LEU A 53 -18.11 -30.35 1.50
N ALA A 54 -16.97 -30.86 1.03
CA ALA A 54 -16.32 -30.36 -0.19
C ALA A 54 -17.23 -30.54 -1.42
N ASN A 55 -17.84 -31.71 -1.59
CA ASN A 55 -18.80 -31.96 -2.65
C ASN A 55 -20.01 -31.01 -2.62
N GLY A 56 -20.48 -30.64 -1.42
CA GLY A 56 -21.56 -29.66 -1.26
C GLY A 56 -21.23 -28.31 -1.89
N ILE A 57 -20.01 -27.82 -1.68
CA ILE A 57 -19.51 -26.60 -2.32
C ILE A 57 -19.33 -26.80 -3.82
N MET A 58 -18.69 -27.90 -4.22
CA MET A 58 -18.43 -28.18 -5.64
C MET A 58 -19.71 -28.23 -6.47
N ASN A 59 -20.81 -28.79 -5.94
CA ASN A 59 -22.11 -28.79 -6.62
C ASN A 59 -22.61 -27.38 -6.93
N LYS A 60 -22.39 -26.41 -6.02
CA LYS A 60 -22.75 -24.99 -6.25
C LYS A 60 -21.82 -24.28 -7.23
N LEU A 61 -20.59 -24.76 -7.37
CA LEU A 61 -19.60 -24.25 -8.32
C LEU A 61 -19.90 -24.69 -9.77
N TRP A 62 -20.42 -25.90 -9.95
CA TRP A 62 -20.55 -26.53 -11.26
C TRP A 62 -21.71 -26.03 -12.11
N ASP A 63 -22.66 -25.29 -11.54
CA ASP A 63 -23.77 -24.66 -12.28
C ASP A 63 -23.31 -23.51 -13.19
N LYS A 64 -22.05 -23.05 -13.07
CA LYS A 64 -21.47 -21.94 -13.84
C LYS A 64 -20.47 -22.41 -14.90
N ASP A 65 -20.34 -21.64 -15.97
CA ASP A 65 -19.31 -21.83 -17.01
C ASP A 65 -17.91 -21.82 -16.36
N PRO A 66 -17.04 -22.81 -16.66
CA PRO A 66 -15.69 -22.89 -16.10
C PRO A 66 -14.89 -21.58 -16.13
N LYS A 67 -15.02 -20.78 -17.19
CA LYS A 67 -14.28 -19.51 -17.35
C LYS A 67 -14.81 -18.39 -16.46
N ASP A 68 -16.11 -18.42 -16.17
CA ASP A 68 -16.75 -17.36 -15.39
C ASP A 68 -16.72 -17.65 -13.88
N ARG A 69 -16.43 -18.89 -13.46
CA ARG A 69 -16.41 -19.32 -12.05
C ARG A 69 -15.60 -18.39 -11.15
N LYS A 70 -14.32 -18.14 -11.46
CA LYS A 70 -13.48 -17.27 -10.62
C LYS A 70 -14.09 -15.88 -10.47
N ARG A 71 -14.43 -15.26 -11.60
CA ARG A 71 -15.03 -13.91 -11.64
C ARG A 71 -16.33 -13.84 -10.85
N ASP A 72 -17.16 -14.86 -10.95
CA ASP A 72 -18.52 -14.87 -10.39
C ASP A 72 -18.58 -15.32 -8.93
N ILE A 73 -17.44 -15.70 -8.33
CA ILE A 73 -17.34 -16.20 -6.95
C ILE A 73 -16.39 -15.36 -6.11
N LEU A 74 -15.26 -14.95 -6.71
CA LEU A 74 -14.15 -14.25 -6.07
C LEU A 74 -14.15 -12.77 -6.49
N HIS A 75 -15.11 -12.02 -5.97
CA HIS A 75 -15.37 -10.66 -6.43
C HIS A 75 -14.40 -9.63 -5.81
N LEU A 76 -13.81 -9.92 -4.65
CA LEU A 76 -13.02 -8.96 -3.89
C LEU A 76 -11.65 -8.69 -4.53
N GLN A 77 -11.04 -9.70 -5.16
CA GLN A 77 -9.68 -9.61 -5.71
C GLN A 77 -9.55 -8.52 -6.78
N LYS A 78 -10.56 -8.35 -7.64
CA LYS A 78 -10.54 -7.31 -8.68
C LYS A 78 -10.41 -5.90 -8.12
N LYS A 79 -11.13 -5.63 -7.02
CA LYS A 79 -11.05 -4.33 -6.35
C LYS A 79 -9.73 -4.16 -5.61
N PHE A 80 -9.11 -5.24 -5.15
CA PHE A 80 -7.77 -5.20 -4.56
C PHE A 80 -6.72 -4.84 -5.60
N ILE A 81 -6.81 -5.40 -6.82
CA ILE A 81 -5.91 -5.05 -7.93
C ILE A 81 -5.97 -3.54 -8.19
N SER A 82 -7.17 -2.97 -8.38
CA SER A 82 -7.33 -1.52 -8.58
C SER A 82 -6.80 -0.70 -7.40
N TRP A 83 -7.08 -1.13 -6.17
CA TRP A 83 -6.54 -0.47 -4.97
C TRP A 83 -5.01 -0.49 -4.94
N SER A 84 -4.40 -1.62 -5.33
CA SER A 84 -2.94 -1.79 -5.34
C SER A 84 -2.27 -0.92 -6.40
N GLU A 85 -2.90 -0.72 -7.55
CA GLU A 85 -2.42 0.19 -8.60
C GLU A 85 -2.42 1.63 -8.09
N TYR A 86 -3.50 2.07 -7.45
CA TYR A 86 -3.55 3.39 -6.81
C TYR A 86 -2.54 3.55 -5.68
N SER A 87 -2.32 2.51 -4.86
CA SER A 87 -1.29 2.50 -3.82
C SER A 87 0.11 2.69 -4.41
N LYS A 88 0.43 1.98 -5.50
CA LYS A 88 1.71 2.12 -6.22
C LYS A 88 1.87 3.53 -6.81
N GLN A 89 0.82 4.08 -7.43
CA GLN A 89 0.84 5.44 -7.98
C GLN A 89 1.10 6.49 -6.89
N LEU A 90 0.41 6.37 -5.75
CA LEU A 90 0.55 7.27 -4.61
C LEU A 90 1.99 7.31 -4.07
N LYS A 91 2.65 6.15 -4.01
CA LYS A 91 4.01 6.01 -3.46
C LYS A 91 5.10 6.44 -4.43
N ARG A 92 4.88 6.27 -5.74
CA ARG A 92 5.87 6.58 -6.78
C ARG A 92 5.85 8.02 -7.28
N MET A 93 4.96 8.85 -6.73
CA MET A 93 4.70 10.21 -7.23
C MET A 93 4.40 10.24 -8.74
N GLU A 94 3.82 9.15 -9.28
CA GLU A 94 3.46 9.03 -10.70
C GLU A 94 2.21 9.89 -11.03
N ASP A 95 1.41 10.25 -10.02
CA ASP A 95 0.25 11.11 -10.17
C ASP A 95 0.14 12.05 -8.95
N ILE A 96 -0.03 13.34 -9.22
CA ILE A 96 0.36 14.42 -8.29
C ILE A 96 -0.89 14.99 -7.54
N ASP A 97 -2.07 14.41 -7.80
CA ASP A 97 -3.30 14.61 -7.01
C ASP A 97 -3.44 13.51 -5.94
N PHE A 98 -2.63 13.62 -4.88
CA PHE A 98 -2.62 12.70 -3.73
C PHE A 98 -4.02 12.48 -3.15
N ASP A 99 -4.85 13.53 -3.09
CA ASP A 99 -6.17 13.47 -2.51
C ASP A 99 -7.14 12.66 -3.39
N LYS A 100 -7.08 12.82 -4.72
CA LYS A 100 -7.89 12.02 -5.64
C LYS A 100 -7.52 10.55 -5.63
N ILE A 101 -6.22 10.23 -5.63
CA ILE A 101 -5.75 8.83 -5.55
C ILE A 101 -6.18 8.22 -4.21
N HIS A 102 -5.98 8.96 -3.11
CA HIS A 102 -6.40 8.50 -1.79
C HIS A 102 -7.92 8.27 -1.70
N ASN A 103 -8.73 9.18 -2.27
CA ASN A 103 -10.19 9.02 -2.34
C ASN A 103 -10.58 7.76 -3.15
N ARG A 104 -9.94 7.51 -4.30
CA ARG A 104 -10.16 6.29 -5.10
C ARG A 104 -9.78 5.01 -4.33
N MET A 105 -8.69 5.04 -3.59
CA MET A 105 -8.30 3.94 -2.70
C MET A 105 -9.38 3.69 -1.64
N GLN A 106 -9.88 4.73 -0.99
CA GLN A 106 -10.96 4.60 -0.02
C GLN A 106 -12.26 4.08 -0.65
N GLU A 107 -12.62 4.52 -1.85
CA GLU A 107 -13.76 4.01 -2.61
C GLU A 107 -13.62 2.50 -2.89
N CYS A 108 -12.46 2.06 -3.39
CA CYS A 108 -12.21 0.63 -3.63
C CYS A 108 -12.41 -0.20 -2.36
N ARG A 109 -11.99 0.29 -1.20
CA ARG A 109 -12.16 -0.40 0.09
C ARG A 109 -13.62 -0.41 0.56
N LYS A 110 -14.36 0.68 0.36
CA LYS A 110 -15.81 0.73 0.63
C LYS A 110 -16.56 -0.29 -0.23
N GLU A 111 -16.30 -0.32 -1.52
CA GLU A 111 -16.91 -1.28 -2.45
C GLU A 111 -16.56 -2.73 -2.10
N GLN A 112 -15.30 -3.03 -1.77
CA GLN A 112 -14.93 -4.36 -1.27
C GLN A 112 -15.74 -4.76 -0.05
N PHE A 113 -15.92 -3.84 0.90
CA PHE A 113 -16.71 -4.16 2.07
C PHE A 113 -18.19 -4.41 1.75
N ASP A 114 -18.79 -3.62 0.86
CA ASP A 114 -20.18 -3.82 0.45
C ASP A 114 -20.35 -5.20 -0.21
N MET A 115 -19.32 -5.68 -0.92
CA MET A 115 -19.23 -7.06 -1.42
C MET A 115 -19.07 -8.09 -0.29
N VAL A 116 -18.33 -7.79 0.78
CA VAL A 116 -18.22 -8.65 1.98
C VAL A 116 -19.61 -8.87 2.62
N GLN A 117 -20.41 -7.81 2.76
CA GLN A 117 -21.77 -7.92 3.28
C GLN A 117 -22.66 -8.82 2.41
N ASN A 118 -22.43 -8.77 1.09
CA ASN A 118 -23.15 -9.55 0.09
C ASN A 118 -22.31 -10.71 -0.48
N MET A 119 -21.48 -11.35 0.34
CA MET A 119 -20.64 -12.48 -0.10
C MET A 119 -21.48 -13.58 -0.76
N THR A 120 -20.87 -14.23 -1.76
CA THR A 120 -21.47 -15.34 -2.49
C THR A 120 -21.78 -16.51 -1.55
N SER A 121 -22.80 -17.30 -1.88
CA SER A 121 -23.20 -18.47 -1.09
C SER A 121 -22.06 -19.48 -0.94
N VAL A 122 -21.24 -19.63 -1.97
CA VAL A 122 -20.02 -20.46 -2.00
C VAL A 122 -19.00 -19.97 -0.98
N MET A 123 -18.66 -18.68 -0.99
CA MET A 123 -17.67 -18.12 -0.04
C MET A 123 -18.17 -18.15 1.39
N LYS A 124 -19.46 -17.83 1.63
CA LYS A 124 -20.08 -17.92 2.96
C LYS A 124 -19.99 -19.34 3.51
N GLU A 125 -20.42 -20.33 2.74
CA GLU A 125 -20.38 -21.73 3.17
C GLU A 125 -18.96 -22.25 3.38
N PHE A 126 -18.00 -21.86 2.52
CA PHE A 126 -16.59 -22.20 2.71
C PHE A 126 -16.05 -21.66 4.03
N ILE A 127 -16.30 -20.38 4.34
CA ILE A 127 -15.89 -19.73 5.59
C ILE A 127 -16.59 -20.38 6.78
N ASP A 128 -17.90 -20.61 6.70
CA ASP A 128 -18.69 -21.22 7.77
C ASP A 128 -18.16 -22.62 8.11
N ILE A 129 -17.88 -23.47 7.10
CA ILE A 129 -17.30 -24.81 7.30
C ILE A 129 -15.90 -24.70 7.91
N SER A 130 -15.05 -23.81 7.40
CA SER A 130 -13.67 -23.64 7.86
C SER A 130 -13.61 -23.21 9.33
N LEU A 131 -14.51 -22.30 9.73
CA LEU A 131 -14.58 -21.76 11.08
C LEU A 131 -15.47 -22.57 12.03
N ASN A 132 -16.17 -23.60 11.55
CA ASN A 132 -17.14 -24.35 12.37
C ASN A 132 -16.46 -25.07 13.54
N SER A 133 -16.75 -24.66 14.78
CA SER A 133 -16.19 -25.26 16.00
C SER A 133 -16.72 -26.66 16.31
N GLN A 134 -17.83 -27.09 15.69
CA GLN A 134 -18.40 -28.43 15.86
C GLN A 134 -17.73 -29.49 14.97
N LEU A 135 -16.93 -29.07 13.98
CA LEU A 135 -16.16 -29.97 13.14
C LEU A 135 -14.80 -30.25 13.79
N SER A 136 -14.38 -31.52 13.74
CA SER A 136 -13.02 -31.89 14.15
C SER A 136 -11.99 -31.24 13.23
N ASN A 137 -10.80 -30.95 13.75
CA ASN A 137 -9.70 -30.43 12.93
C ASN A 137 -9.37 -31.38 11.76
N GLN A 138 -9.41 -32.70 12.00
CA GLN A 138 -9.22 -33.69 10.94
C GLN A 138 -10.28 -33.57 9.82
N THR A 139 -11.56 -33.41 10.17
CA THR A 139 -12.61 -33.19 9.16
C THR A 139 -12.34 -31.94 8.34
N LYS A 140 -11.91 -30.84 8.97
CA LYS A 140 -11.59 -29.58 8.27
C LYS A 140 -10.39 -29.73 7.32
N MET A 141 -9.35 -30.42 7.76
CA MET A 141 -8.17 -30.71 6.93
C MET A 141 -8.54 -31.57 5.71
N TYR A 142 -9.33 -32.64 5.91
CA TYR A 142 -9.84 -33.44 4.80
C TYR A 142 -10.73 -32.63 3.86
N PHE A 143 -11.59 -31.76 4.39
CA PHE A 143 -12.40 -30.85 3.58
C PHE A 143 -11.52 -29.98 2.66
N LEU A 144 -10.49 -29.32 3.21
CA LEU A 144 -9.58 -28.48 2.42
C LEU A 144 -8.80 -29.30 1.39
N GLN A 145 -8.34 -30.49 1.76
CA GLN A 145 -7.63 -31.39 0.85
C GLN A 145 -8.53 -31.84 -0.32
N TRP A 146 -9.79 -32.18 -0.04
CA TRP A 146 -10.76 -32.52 -1.08
C TRP A 146 -11.10 -31.32 -1.96
N MET A 147 -11.23 -30.12 -1.39
CA MET A 147 -11.40 -28.89 -2.17
C MET A 147 -10.23 -28.68 -3.15
N LYS A 148 -8.98 -28.83 -2.68
CA LYS A 148 -7.78 -28.77 -3.53
C LYS A 148 -7.85 -29.79 -4.67
N ILE A 149 -8.12 -31.06 -4.34
CA ILE A 149 -8.19 -32.15 -5.33
C ILE A 149 -9.30 -31.89 -6.37
N TYR A 150 -10.50 -31.51 -5.94
CA TYR A 150 -11.62 -31.32 -6.86
C TYR A 150 -11.44 -30.12 -7.79
N LEU A 151 -10.93 -29.00 -7.26
CA LEU A 151 -10.59 -27.82 -8.07
C LEU A 151 -9.49 -28.14 -9.09
N ASP A 152 -8.46 -28.91 -8.69
CA ASP A 152 -7.38 -29.34 -9.57
C ASP A 152 -7.87 -30.30 -10.68
N ILE A 153 -8.70 -31.29 -10.33
CA ILE A 153 -9.29 -32.23 -11.30
C ILE A 153 -10.13 -31.46 -12.32
N GLU A 154 -10.92 -30.50 -11.86
CA GLU A 154 -11.80 -29.73 -12.73
C GLU A 154 -11.00 -28.82 -13.67
N SER A 155 -9.99 -28.10 -13.16
CA SER A 155 -9.10 -27.28 -13.99
C SER A 155 -8.42 -28.14 -15.08
N LYS A 156 -7.93 -29.34 -14.71
CA LYS A 156 -7.27 -30.27 -15.64
C LYS A 156 -8.18 -30.83 -16.74
N LYS A 157 -9.52 -30.75 -16.63
CA LYS A 157 -10.41 -31.14 -17.73
C LYS A 157 -10.38 -30.16 -18.89
N HIS A 158 -10.16 -28.87 -18.62
CA HIS A 158 -10.32 -27.80 -19.60
C HIS A 158 -8.98 -27.20 -20.06
N LEU A 159 -7.95 -27.25 -19.22
CA LEU A 159 -6.61 -26.70 -19.51
C LEU A 159 -5.90 -27.35 -20.71
N PRO A 160 -5.87 -28.70 -20.90
CA PRO A 160 -4.99 -29.33 -21.89
C PRO A 160 -5.22 -28.85 -23.34
N ASP A 161 -6.47 -28.63 -23.72
CA ASP A 161 -6.81 -28.15 -25.06
C ASP A 161 -6.30 -26.72 -25.31
N GLN A 162 -6.39 -25.86 -24.29
CA GLN A 162 -5.91 -24.48 -24.37
C GLN A 162 -4.39 -24.42 -24.27
N GLU A 163 -3.76 -25.24 -23.43
CA GLU A 163 -2.30 -25.38 -23.33
C GLU A 163 -1.71 -25.83 -24.67
N ASN A 164 -2.33 -26.81 -25.32
CA ASN A 164 -1.90 -27.27 -26.64
C ASN A 164 -2.01 -26.16 -27.70
N LYS A 165 -3.07 -25.33 -27.66
CA LYS A 165 -3.20 -24.16 -28.54
C LYS A 165 -2.12 -23.13 -28.24
N TYR A 166 -1.91 -22.82 -26.96
CA TYR A 166 -0.88 -21.90 -26.49
C TYR A 166 0.51 -22.35 -26.95
N HIS A 167 0.89 -23.61 -26.74
CA HIS A 167 2.18 -24.16 -27.15
C HIS A 167 2.39 -24.13 -28.67
N LYS A 168 1.35 -24.47 -29.45
CA LYS A 168 1.41 -24.37 -30.92
C LYS A 168 1.63 -22.93 -31.37
N MET A 169 0.92 -21.98 -30.76
CA MET A 169 1.05 -20.56 -31.06
C MET A 169 2.44 -20.03 -30.68
N TRP A 170 2.91 -20.36 -29.47
CA TRP A 170 4.25 -20.01 -28.97
C TRP A 170 5.36 -20.47 -29.91
N ASN A 171 5.31 -21.72 -30.36
CA ASN A 171 6.29 -22.28 -31.30
C ASN A 171 6.23 -21.57 -32.67
N SER A 172 5.07 -21.05 -33.06
CA SER A 172 4.94 -20.31 -34.32
C SER A 172 5.55 -18.90 -34.25
N ILE A 173 5.42 -18.23 -33.10
CA ILE A 173 5.93 -16.87 -32.85
C ILE A 173 7.44 -16.86 -32.65
N THR A 174 7.99 -17.87 -31.97
CA THR A 174 9.45 -18.04 -31.85
C THR A 174 10.14 -18.34 -33.19
N CYS A 175 9.39 -18.77 -34.21
CA CYS A 175 9.91 -19.07 -35.55
C CYS A 175 9.56 -18.03 -36.64
N LYS A 176 8.65 -17.07 -36.40
CA LYS A 176 8.23 -16.06 -37.39
C LYS A 176 8.21 -14.66 -36.78
N VAL A 177 8.93 -13.73 -37.40
CA VAL A 177 8.92 -12.30 -37.00
C VAL A 177 7.64 -11.65 -37.53
N GLY A 178 6.73 -11.32 -36.62
CA GLY A 178 5.58 -10.46 -36.90
C GLY A 178 4.22 -11.04 -36.50
N THR A 179 3.52 -10.31 -35.62
CA THR A 179 2.07 -10.38 -35.33
C THR A 179 1.50 -11.70 -34.80
N ASP A 180 1.55 -11.90 -33.46
CA ASP A 180 0.43 -12.55 -32.70
C ASP A 180 0.47 -12.42 -31.15
N VAL A 181 1.20 -11.45 -30.59
CA VAL A 181 1.37 -11.31 -29.12
C VAL A 181 0.04 -11.08 -28.38
N ASN A 182 -0.94 -10.44 -29.03
CA ASN A 182 -2.25 -10.19 -28.44
C ASN A 182 -3.14 -11.44 -28.38
N GLU A 183 -3.03 -12.36 -29.34
CA GLU A 183 -3.78 -13.62 -29.29
C GLU A 183 -3.21 -14.57 -28.24
N LEU A 184 -1.88 -14.62 -28.10
CA LEU A 184 -1.24 -15.32 -26.98
C LEU A 184 -1.75 -14.80 -25.63
N ARG A 185 -1.87 -13.48 -25.46
CA ARG A 185 -2.39 -12.89 -24.21
C ARG A 185 -3.83 -13.30 -23.93
N LYS A 186 -4.68 -13.37 -24.97
CA LYS A 186 -6.05 -13.87 -24.82
C LYS A 186 -6.09 -15.33 -24.40
N LEU A 187 -5.18 -16.16 -24.95
CA LEU A 187 -5.04 -17.56 -24.57
C LEU A 187 -4.55 -17.70 -23.13
N GLU A 188 -3.56 -16.90 -22.72
CA GLU A 188 -3.05 -16.87 -21.34
C GLU A 188 -4.12 -16.43 -20.35
N SER A 189 -4.86 -15.36 -20.64
CA SER A 189 -6.02 -14.95 -19.84
C SER A 189 -7.08 -16.05 -19.76
N THR A 190 -7.32 -16.77 -20.85
CA THR A 190 -8.27 -17.89 -20.85
C THR A 190 -7.77 -19.06 -20.01
N LEU A 191 -6.46 -19.36 -20.06
CA LEU A 191 -5.83 -20.38 -19.22
C LEU A 191 -5.93 -20.00 -17.74
N ASP A 192 -5.70 -18.72 -17.43
CA ASP A 192 -5.86 -18.20 -16.09
C ASP A 192 -7.30 -18.36 -15.61
N ASP A 193 -8.29 -17.89 -16.39
CA ASP A 193 -9.73 -18.00 -16.07
C ASP A 193 -10.17 -19.46 -15.81
N LEU A 194 -9.59 -20.41 -16.54
CA LEU A 194 -9.85 -21.85 -16.38
C LEU A 194 -9.08 -22.50 -15.21
N SER A 195 -7.98 -21.88 -14.75
CA SER A 195 -7.18 -22.34 -13.62
C SER A 195 -7.80 -21.82 -12.32
N PHE A 196 -8.59 -22.68 -11.67
CA PHE A 196 -9.18 -22.38 -10.37
C PHE A 196 -8.67 -23.38 -9.33
N GLY A 197 -8.00 -22.87 -8.29
CA GLY A 197 -7.48 -23.65 -7.17
C GLY A 197 -7.83 -23.08 -5.81
N LEU A 198 -7.49 -23.86 -4.77
CA LEU A 198 -7.74 -23.52 -3.37
C LEU A 198 -7.07 -22.20 -2.98
N GLU A 199 -5.88 -21.92 -3.53
CA GLU A 199 -5.14 -20.68 -3.31
C GLU A 199 -5.98 -19.42 -3.63
N HIS A 200 -6.82 -19.47 -4.66
CA HIS A 200 -7.67 -18.34 -5.04
C HIS A 200 -8.78 -18.10 -4.00
N ILE A 201 -9.33 -19.16 -3.39
CA ILE A 201 -10.32 -19.05 -2.32
C ILE A 201 -9.67 -18.49 -1.04
N LEU A 202 -8.47 -18.97 -0.72
CA LEU A 202 -7.71 -18.48 0.44
C LEU A 202 -7.28 -17.01 0.27
N ARG A 203 -6.93 -16.60 -0.96
CA ARG A 203 -6.68 -15.18 -1.29
C ARG A 203 -7.91 -14.32 -1.06
N GLU A 204 -9.10 -14.79 -1.49
CA GLU A 204 -10.37 -14.08 -1.24
C GLU A 204 -10.62 -13.87 0.26
N ILE A 205 -10.30 -14.86 1.10
CA ILE A 205 -10.38 -14.73 2.56
C ILE A 205 -9.47 -13.61 3.09
N GLY A 206 -8.24 -13.51 2.58
CA GLY A 206 -7.35 -12.40 2.90
C GLY A 206 -7.95 -11.05 2.53
N GLN A 207 -8.65 -10.97 1.39
CA GLN A 207 -9.34 -9.74 0.96
C GLN A 207 -10.56 -9.42 1.82
N VAL A 208 -11.29 -10.42 2.33
CA VAL A 208 -12.36 -10.20 3.33
C VAL A 208 -11.77 -9.53 4.57
N TYR A 209 -10.64 -10.03 5.07
CA TYR A 209 -9.97 -9.46 6.24
C TYR A 209 -9.53 -8.01 6.01
N GLU A 210 -8.82 -7.76 4.91
CA GLU A 210 -8.35 -6.42 4.51
C GLU A 210 -9.51 -5.42 4.42
N ALA A 211 -10.62 -5.81 3.78
CA ALA A 211 -11.80 -4.95 3.64
C ALA A 211 -12.47 -4.63 4.99
N ILE A 212 -12.50 -5.59 5.92
CA ILE A 212 -13.08 -5.39 7.25
C ILE A 212 -12.22 -4.43 8.09
N LYS A 213 -10.90 -4.64 8.14
CA LYS A 213 -10.02 -3.88 9.05
C LYS A 213 -9.87 -2.41 8.65
N GLU A 214 -9.95 -2.08 7.37
CA GLU A 214 -9.79 -0.70 6.90
C GLU A 214 -10.88 0.26 7.42
N LEU A 215 -12.11 -0.24 7.65
CA LEU A 215 -13.26 0.64 7.81
C LEU A 215 -13.82 0.76 9.24
N LYS A 216 -13.11 0.25 10.27
CA LYS A 216 -13.46 0.26 11.73
C LYS A 216 -14.96 0.08 12.02
N ARG A 217 -15.43 -1.16 12.19
CA ARG A 217 -16.86 -1.52 12.06
C ARG A 217 -17.42 -2.42 13.16
N GLU A 218 -18.70 -2.76 13.02
CA GLU A 218 -19.47 -3.60 13.93
C GLU A 218 -18.72 -4.82 14.47
N ARG A 219 -18.93 -5.11 15.75
CA ARG A 219 -18.32 -6.23 16.49
C ARG A 219 -18.39 -7.58 15.76
N LYS A 220 -19.47 -7.86 15.01
CA LYS A 220 -19.64 -9.13 14.29
C LYS A 220 -18.57 -9.33 13.22
N PHE A 221 -18.16 -8.27 12.51
CA PHE A 221 -17.13 -8.34 11.48
C PHE A 221 -15.74 -8.39 12.10
N GLU A 222 -15.52 -7.73 13.24
CA GLU A 222 -14.27 -7.86 13.98
C GLU A 222 -14.03 -9.30 14.43
N VAL A 223 -15.06 -9.95 15.00
CA VAL A 223 -14.99 -11.37 15.38
C VAL A 223 -14.74 -12.27 14.17
N LEU A 224 -15.37 -11.99 13.03
CA LEU A 224 -15.10 -12.72 11.79
C LEU A 224 -13.64 -12.56 11.36
N ALA A 225 -13.13 -11.31 11.29
CA ALA A 225 -11.76 -11.03 10.88
C ALA A 225 -10.74 -11.72 11.81
N ASP A 226 -10.96 -11.67 13.12
CA ASP A 226 -10.09 -12.34 14.08
C ASP A 226 -10.09 -13.86 13.86
N ASN A 227 -11.27 -14.48 13.67
CA ASN A 227 -11.36 -15.90 13.36
C ASN A 227 -10.70 -16.28 12.02
N LEU A 228 -10.77 -15.42 11.00
CA LEU A 228 -10.08 -15.64 9.72
C LEU A 228 -8.55 -15.59 9.88
N SER A 229 -8.03 -14.64 10.65
CA SER A 229 -6.58 -14.56 10.94
C SER A 229 -6.10 -15.79 11.72
N ILE A 230 -6.90 -16.28 12.68
CA ILE A 230 -6.62 -17.50 13.43
C ILE A 230 -6.61 -18.72 12.50
N PHE A 231 -7.61 -18.82 11.61
CA PHE A 231 -7.69 -19.89 10.62
C PHE A 231 -6.49 -19.92 9.69
N ALA A 232 -6.03 -18.78 9.17
CA ALA A 232 -4.85 -18.74 8.31
C ALA A 232 -3.54 -19.06 9.06
N ALA A 233 -3.43 -18.68 10.34
CA ALA A 233 -2.32 -19.12 11.17
C ALA A 233 -2.33 -20.65 11.39
N ASP A 234 -3.51 -21.24 11.62
CA ASP A 234 -3.70 -22.69 11.70
C ASP A 234 -3.27 -23.39 10.42
N LEU A 235 -3.67 -22.86 9.25
CA LEU A 235 -3.24 -23.40 7.96
C LEU A 235 -1.71 -23.44 7.83
N LEU A 236 -1.01 -22.37 8.21
CA LEU A 236 0.45 -22.35 8.18
C LEU A 236 1.07 -23.39 9.12
N LEU A 237 0.52 -23.55 10.33
CA LEU A 237 0.97 -24.56 11.30
C LEU A 237 0.74 -25.99 10.81
N ASP A 238 -0.37 -26.22 10.12
CA ASP A 238 -0.74 -27.51 9.50
C ASP A 238 0.04 -27.77 8.19
N GLY A 239 0.91 -26.84 7.79
CA GLY A 239 1.75 -26.97 6.59
C GLY A 239 0.98 -26.72 5.29
N TYR A 240 -0.08 -25.93 5.28
CA TYR A 240 -0.66 -25.41 4.04
C TYR A 240 0.13 -24.18 3.57
N PRO A 241 0.41 -24.07 2.25
CA PRO A 241 1.05 -22.88 1.72
C PRO A 241 0.09 -21.68 1.78
N LEU A 242 0.54 -20.57 2.36
CA LEU A 242 -0.19 -19.31 2.41
C LEU A 242 0.46 -18.30 1.46
N GLU A 243 -0.34 -17.64 0.64
CA GLU A 243 0.16 -16.57 -0.22
C GLU A 243 0.45 -15.29 0.59
N ILE A 244 1.71 -14.84 0.56
CA ILE A 244 2.16 -13.63 1.25
C ILE A 244 2.25 -12.41 0.32
N MET A 245 2.42 -12.63 -0.98
CA MET A 245 2.34 -11.59 -2.01
C MET A 245 1.36 -12.05 -3.08
N ASP A 246 0.31 -11.27 -3.30
CA ASP A 246 -0.69 -11.54 -4.32
C ASP A 246 -0.06 -11.39 -5.70
N GLY A 247 -0.02 -12.48 -6.47
CA GLY A 247 0.54 -12.49 -7.82
C GLY A 247 -0.20 -11.61 -8.82
N ASP A 248 -1.54 -11.58 -8.76
CA ASP A 248 -2.36 -10.85 -9.74
C ASP A 248 -2.31 -9.34 -9.49
N ALA A 249 -2.24 -8.92 -8.22
CA ALA A 249 -2.01 -7.52 -7.84
C ALA A 249 -0.52 -7.13 -7.86
N SER A 250 0.38 -8.13 -7.88
CA SER A 250 1.81 -7.96 -7.57
C SER A 250 2.01 -7.11 -6.31
N HIS A 251 1.28 -7.42 -5.23
CA HIS A 251 1.23 -6.58 -4.03
C HIS A 251 1.15 -7.42 -2.75
N VAL A 252 1.85 -6.99 -1.69
CA VAL A 252 1.81 -7.62 -0.37
C VAL A 252 0.66 -7.03 0.47
N PRO A 253 -0.38 -7.80 0.84
CA PRO A 253 -1.45 -7.34 1.73
C PRO A 253 -0.95 -7.30 3.20
N LEU A 254 -0.18 -6.26 3.54
CA LEU A 254 0.53 -6.16 4.81
C LEU A 254 -0.40 -6.26 6.04
N THR A 255 -1.63 -5.74 5.97
CA THR A 255 -2.58 -5.79 7.09
C THR A 255 -3.01 -7.22 7.38
N TRP A 256 -3.31 -8.00 6.34
CA TRP A 256 -3.60 -9.43 6.42
C TRP A 256 -2.41 -10.23 6.91
N ILE A 257 -1.24 -10.07 6.28
CA ILE A 257 -0.05 -10.86 6.62
C ILE A 257 0.39 -10.59 8.06
N ASN A 258 0.47 -9.33 8.47
CA ASN A 258 0.84 -9.01 9.85
C ASN A 258 -0.13 -9.64 10.87
N ALA A 259 -1.43 -9.64 10.60
CA ALA A 259 -2.41 -10.27 11.47
C ALA A 259 -2.22 -11.79 11.61
N VAL A 260 -1.90 -12.48 10.51
CA VAL A 260 -1.62 -13.92 10.55
C VAL A 260 -0.38 -14.21 11.39
N PHE A 261 0.69 -13.42 11.23
CA PHE A 261 1.91 -13.56 12.01
C PHE A 261 1.70 -13.19 13.50
N ASP A 262 0.83 -12.23 13.80
CA ASP A 262 0.44 -11.92 15.18
C ASP A 262 -0.24 -13.13 15.83
N LYS A 263 -1.13 -13.83 15.11
CA LYS A 263 -1.77 -15.07 15.60
C LYS A 263 -0.80 -16.23 15.74
N LEU A 264 0.20 -16.35 14.86
CA LEU A 264 1.29 -17.31 15.05
C LEU A 264 2.09 -17.00 16.31
N LYS A 265 2.43 -15.73 16.55
CA LYS A 265 3.14 -15.28 17.74
C LYS A 265 2.33 -15.47 19.02
N GLU A 266 1.02 -15.21 19.01
CA GLU A 266 0.14 -15.50 20.16
C GLU A 266 0.16 -16.99 20.54
N ARG A 267 0.24 -17.89 19.55
CA ARG A 267 0.22 -19.34 19.76
C ARG A 267 1.57 -19.93 20.11
N LEU A 268 2.61 -19.50 19.42
CA LEU A 268 3.96 -20.06 19.52
C LEU A 268 4.88 -19.25 20.42
N GLY A 269 4.56 -17.99 20.72
CA GLY A 269 5.50 -17.00 21.23
C GLY A 269 6.31 -16.33 20.11
N ASP A 270 7.14 -15.34 20.45
CA ASP A 270 8.02 -14.65 19.49
C ASP A 270 9.28 -15.48 19.17
N LYS A 271 9.05 -16.63 18.52
CA LYS A 271 10.08 -17.64 18.24
C LYS A 271 11.06 -17.17 17.16
N LYS A 272 12.26 -17.77 17.19
CA LYS A 272 13.29 -17.52 16.18
C LYS A 272 12.99 -18.26 14.88
N ILE A 273 13.07 -17.56 13.76
CA ILE A 273 12.70 -18.05 12.44
C ILE A 273 13.85 -17.88 11.44
N TYR A 274 14.05 -18.90 10.60
CA TYR A 274 15.01 -18.87 9.50
C TYR A 274 14.26 -18.86 8.17
N VAL A 275 14.46 -17.82 7.36
CA VAL A 275 13.72 -17.62 6.10
C VAL A 275 14.57 -18.12 4.93
N ILE A 276 14.06 -19.12 4.22
CA ILE A 276 14.66 -19.64 2.99
C ILE A 276 13.73 -19.31 1.83
N SER A 277 14.22 -18.58 0.84
CA SER A 277 13.46 -18.28 -0.36
C SER A 277 14.08 -18.89 -1.61
N VAL A 278 13.31 -18.94 -2.69
CA VAL A 278 13.79 -19.35 -4.01
C VAL A 278 13.44 -18.28 -5.04
N LEU A 279 14.32 -18.04 -6.00
CA LEU A 279 14.12 -17.14 -7.12
C LEU A 279 14.56 -17.83 -8.41
N GLY A 280 13.97 -17.49 -9.54
CA GLY A 280 14.43 -18.00 -10.84
C GLY A 280 13.35 -17.92 -11.90
N ILE A 281 13.78 -18.08 -13.16
CA ILE A 281 12.89 -18.01 -14.32
C ILE A 281 11.74 -19.01 -14.23
N GLN A 282 10.65 -18.72 -14.93
CA GLN A 282 9.49 -19.61 -15.01
C GLN A 282 9.87 -21.02 -15.50
N SER A 283 9.24 -22.04 -14.92
CA SER A 283 9.46 -23.45 -15.30
C SER A 283 10.92 -23.96 -15.16
N SER A 284 11.67 -23.39 -14.19
CA SER A 284 13.04 -23.82 -13.84
C SER A 284 13.12 -24.92 -12.78
N GLY A 285 12.00 -25.32 -12.17
CA GLY A 285 11.96 -26.38 -11.14
C GLY A 285 12.10 -25.90 -9.69
N LYS A 286 11.81 -24.64 -9.39
CA LYS A 286 11.89 -24.03 -8.04
C LYS A 286 11.11 -24.80 -6.98
N SER A 287 9.80 -24.92 -7.16
CA SER A 287 8.89 -25.64 -6.26
C SER A 287 9.27 -27.12 -6.15
N THR A 288 9.75 -27.73 -7.25
CA THR A 288 10.26 -29.11 -7.23
C THR A 288 11.50 -29.26 -6.35
N LEU A 289 12.46 -28.31 -6.42
CA LEU A 289 13.64 -28.29 -5.57
C LEU A 289 13.26 -28.16 -4.10
N LEU A 290 12.39 -27.20 -3.76
CA LEU A 290 11.94 -26.97 -2.38
C LEU A 290 11.16 -28.17 -1.82
N ASN A 291 10.22 -28.73 -2.60
CA ASN A 291 9.46 -29.92 -2.22
C ASN A 291 10.39 -31.12 -1.98
N THR A 292 11.41 -31.30 -2.82
CA THR A 292 12.39 -32.39 -2.64
C THR A 292 13.27 -32.16 -1.40
N MET A 293 13.64 -30.90 -1.13
CA MET A 293 14.54 -30.55 -0.02
C MET A 293 13.86 -30.69 1.35
N PHE A 294 12.60 -30.28 1.45
CA PHE A 294 11.91 -30.12 2.73
C PHE A 294 10.65 -30.98 2.87
N GLY A 295 10.23 -31.74 1.85
CA GLY A 295 9.00 -32.54 1.89
C GLY A 295 7.74 -31.69 1.83
N LEU A 296 7.80 -30.58 1.09
CA LEU A 296 6.75 -29.56 1.03
C LEU A 296 5.68 -29.86 -0.01
N ASN A 297 4.59 -29.08 0.05
CA ASN A 297 3.39 -29.28 -0.75
C ASN A 297 3.09 -28.09 -1.69
N PHE A 298 4.13 -27.37 -2.14
CA PHE A 298 3.98 -26.35 -3.18
C PHE A 298 3.51 -26.96 -4.50
N SER A 299 2.68 -26.22 -5.23
CA SER A 299 2.12 -26.67 -6.51
C SER A 299 3.21 -26.76 -7.59
N VAL A 300 3.24 -27.87 -8.35
CA VAL A 300 4.29 -28.17 -9.36
C VAL A 300 3.75 -28.43 -10.78
N SER A 301 2.48 -28.11 -11.05
CA SER A 301 1.86 -28.45 -12.33
C SER A 301 2.32 -27.57 -13.49
N ALA A 302 2.73 -28.20 -14.60
CA ALA A 302 2.86 -27.52 -15.89
C ALA A 302 1.50 -26.90 -16.28
N GLY A 303 1.49 -25.63 -16.65
CA GLY A 303 0.27 -24.89 -17.03
C GLY A 303 -0.35 -24.01 -15.94
N ARG A 304 0.01 -24.23 -14.67
CA ARG A 304 -0.35 -23.34 -13.56
C ARG A 304 0.95 -22.86 -12.93
N CYS A 305 1.54 -21.84 -13.54
CA CYS A 305 2.70 -21.20 -12.96
C CYS A 305 2.30 -20.58 -11.62
N THR A 306 3.07 -20.82 -10.57
CA THR A 306 2.94 -20.12 -9.29
C THR A 306 2.89 -18.62 -9.60
N LYS A 307 1.83 -17.93 -9.17
CA LYS A 307 1.70 -16.48 -9.25
C LYS A 307 1.80 -15.90 -7.85
N GLY A 308 2.64 -14.90 -7.63
CA GLY A 308 2.90 -14.35 -6.30
C GLY A 308 3.92 -15.15 -5.49
N VAL A 309 3.82 -15.07 -4.16
CA VAL A 309 4.76 -15.69 -3.21
C VAL A 309 4.01 -16.52 -2.19
N PHE A 310 4.37 -17.78 -2.04
CA PHE A 310 3.77 -18.70 -1.09
C PHE A 310 4.74 -19.07 0.01
N ALA A 311 4.29 -18.97 1.25
CA ALA A 311 5.03 -19.32 2.44
C ALA A 311 4.52 -20.63 3.05
N GLN A 312 5.42 -21.48 3.51
CA GLN A 312 5.10 -22.67 4.31
C GLN A 312 6.03 -22.71 5.53
N LEU A 313 5.45 -22.98 6.70
CA LEU A 313 6.17 -22.98 7.97
C LEU A 313 6.56 -24.42 8.36
N ILE A 314 7.80 -24.62 8.78
CA ILE A 314 8.34 -25.91 9.22
C ILE A 314 8.83 -25.77 10.66
N SER A 315 8.36 -26.64 11.55
CA SER A 315 8.88 -26.75 12.91
C SER A 315 10.22 -27.48 12.93
N VAL A 316 11.18 -26.98 13.70
CA VAL A 316 12.51 -27.56 13.86
C VAL A 316 12.56 -28.35 15.18
N GLU A 317 13.02 -29.59 15.13
CA GLU A 317 13.18 -30.41 16.34
C GLU A 317 14.18 -29.78 17.31
N GLU A 318 13.95 -29.91 18.62
CA GLU A 318 14.77 -29.27 19.67
C GLU A 318 16.27 -29.57 19.55
N LYS A 319 16.63 -30.78 19.10
CA LYS A 319 18.03 -31.18 18.89
C LYS A 319 18.70 -30.35 17.79
N ILE A 320 17.97 -30.06 16.73
CA ILE A 320 18.42 -29.27 15.58
C ILE A 320 18.45 -27.79 15.99
N TYR A 321 17.46 -27.31 16.75
CA TYR A 321 17.50 -25.95 17.33
C TYR A 321 18.76 -25.70 18.14
N GLY A 322 19.18 -26.65 18.99
CA GLY A 322 20.41 -26.54 19.78
C GLY A 322 21.69 -26.40 18.95
N GLU A 323 21.68 -26.85 17.69
CA GLU A 323 22.81 -26.74 16.76
C GLU A 323 22.77 -25.45 15.93
N TYR A 324 21.58 -25.01 15.49
CA TYR A 324 21.44 -23.94 14.49
C TYR A 324 20.82 -22.63 15.00
N GLY A 325 20.20 -22.64 16.18
CA GLY A 325 19.74 -21.43 16.86
C GLY A 325 18.39 -20.85 16.41
N TYR A 326 17.63 -21.54 15.55
CA TYR A 326 16.26 -21.16 15.14
C TYR A 326 15.25 -22.30 15.33
N GLU A 327 14.01 -21.96 15.66
CA GLU A 327 12.96 -22.91 16.06
C GLU A 327 12.01 -23.23 14.89
N TYR A 328 11.92 -22.34 13.91
CA TYR A 328 11.10 -22.51 12.73
C TYR A 328 11.86 -22.14 11.45
N ILE A 329 11.50 -22.78 10.35
CA ILE A 329 11.95 -22.40 9.01
C ILE A 329 10.73 -21.92 8.23
N LEU A 330 10.80 -20.72 7.67
CA LEU A 330 9.82 -20.21 6.72
C LEU A 330 10.36 -20.41 5.31
N VAL A 331 9.76 -21.30 4.54
CA VAL A 331 10.16 -21.54 3.16
C VAL A 331 9.24 -20.74 2.23
N LEU A 332 9.83 -19.96 1.34
CA LEU A 332 9.13 -19.10 0.40
C LEU A 332 9.34 -19.60 -1.04
N ASP A 333 8.27 -20.06 -1.68
CA ASP A 333 8.22 -20.35 -3.11
C ASP A 333 7.67 -19.16 -3.88
N THR A 334 8.25 -18.86 -5.04
CA THR A 334 7.91 -17.66 -5.80
C THR A 334 7.43 -17.98 -7.20
N GLU A 335 6.69 -17.03 -7.76
CA GLU A 335 6.49 -16.92 -9.18
C GLU A 335 7.80 -16.95 -9.98
N GLY A 336 7.69 -17.43 -11.20
CA GLY A 336 8.79 -17.43 -12.16
C GLY A 336 8.98 -16.07 -12.80
N LEU A 337 10.21 -15.56 -12.74
CA LEU A 337 10.57 -14.34 -13.44
C LEU A 337 10.44 -14.53 -14.95
N ARG A 338 10.18 -13.41 -15.64
CA ARG A 338 10.04 -13.29 -17.10
C ARG A 338 8.93 -14.16 -17.69
N ALA A 339 7.81 -14.29 -16.98
CA ALA A 339 6.58 -14.81 -17.58
C ALA A 339 6.20 -13.90 -18.77
N MET A 340 5.63 -14.47 -19.84
CA MET A 340 5.36 -13.74 -21.10
C MET A 340 4.15 -12.80 -21.04
N GLU A 341 4.09 -11.94 -20.03
CA GLU A 341 3.24 -10.75 -20.08
C GLU A 341 4.07 -9.56 -20.60
N LEU A 342 3.44 -8.51 -21.12
CA LEU A 342 4.10 -7.36 -21.80
C LEU A 342 5.44 -6.95 -21.16
N ALA A 343 6.50 -6.97 -21.97
CA ALA A 343 7.88 -6.77 -21.53
C ALA A 343 8.06 -5.62 -20.51
N ASN A 344 7.50 -4.43 -20.76
CA ASN A 344 7.80 -3.27 -19.92
C ASN A 344 7.13 -3.28 -18.53
N LEU A 345 5.92 -3.83 -18.37
CA LEU A 345 5.25 -3.91 -17.05
C LEU A 345 5.71 -5.12 -16.25
N GLN A 346 6.10 -6.21 -16.93
CA GLN A 346 6.61 -7.43 -16.30
C GLN A 346 7.95 -7.19 -15.59
N TYR A 347 8.90 -6.49 -16.23
CA TYR A 347 10.20 -6.24 -15.59
C TYR A 347 10.04 -5.53 -14.25
N LYS A 348 9.13 -4.54 -14.15
CA LYS A 348 8.85 -3.84 -12.89
C LYS A 348 8.32 -4.80 -11.81
N ARG A 349 7.35 -5.66 -12.15
CA ARG A 349 6.77 -6.66 -11.23
C ARG A 349 7.81 -7.70 -10.80
N ASP A 350 8.59 -8.21 -11.74
CA ASP A 350 9.68 -9.16 -11.51
C ASP A 350 10.75 -8.57 -10.57
N ASN A 351 11.09 -7.29 -10.74
CA ASN A 351 12.03 -6.57 -9.90
C ASN A 351 11.49 -6.32 -8.49
N GLU A 352 10.20 -5.94 -8.37
CA GLU A 352 9.51 -5.82 -7.08
C GLU A 352 9.53 -7.16 -6.33
N LEU A 353 9.14 -8.24 -7.01
CA LEU A 353 9.14 -9.61 -6.48
C LEU A 353 10.54 -10.04 -6.04
N ALA A 354 11.54 -9.91 -6.92
CA ALA A 354 12.91 -10.33 -6.64
C ALA A 354 13.52 -9.55 -5.47
N SER A 355 13.34 -8.23 -5.45
CA SER A 355 13.84 -7.37 -4.36
C SER A 355 13.18 -7.73 -3.04
N PHE A 356 11.86 -7.97 -3.04
CA PHE A 356 11.12 -8.39 -1.85
C PHE A 356 11.65 -9.72 -1.32
N ILE A 357 11.80 -10.71 -2.19
CA ILE A 357 12.18 -12.07 -1.81
C ILE A 357 13.63 -12.18 -1.35
N ILE A 358 14.54 -11.51 -2.05
CA ILE A 358 15.95 -11.49 -1.64
C ILE A 358 16.07 -10.75 -0.32
N GLY A 359 15.37 -9.63 -0.12
CA GLY A 359 15.50 -8.82 1.10
C GLY A 359 14.93 -9.47 2.36
N ILE A 360 13.87 -10.30 2.25
CA ILE A 360 13.32 -11.02 3.41
C ILE A 360 14.05 -12.33 3.71
N GLY A 361 14.66 -12.96 2.70
CA GLY A 361 15.37 -14.22 2.85
C GLY A 361 16.63 -14.06 3.69
N ALA A 362 16.82 -14.97 4.66
CA ALA A 362 18.15 -15.15 5.25
C ALA A 362 19.09 -15.77 4.19
N VAL A 363 18.55 -16.73 3.45
CA VAL A 363 19.17 -17.30 2.25
C VAL A 363 18.15 -17.34 1.11
N THR A 364 18.55 -16.86 -0.07
CA THR A 364 17.79 -16.99 -1.31
C THR A 364 18.48 -17.97 -2.25
N ILE A 365 17.76 -18.99 -2.69
CA ILE A 365 18.20 -19.95 -3.70
C ILE A 365 17.85 -19.40 -5.09
N VAL A 366 18.85 -18.96 -5.83
CA VAL A 366 18.75 -18.51 -7.21
C VAL A 366 18.86 -19.72 -8.15
N ASN A 367 17.71 -20.23 -8.59
CA ASN A 367 17.58 -21.43 -9.40
C ASN A 367 17.67 -21.10 -10.91
N ILE A 368 18.71 -21.61 -11.55
CA ILE A 368 19.08 -21.36 -12.94
C ILE A 368 18.93 -22.65 -13.75
N LYS A 369 18.25 -22.60 -14.90
CA LYS A 369 18.13 -23.75 -15.79
C LYS A 369 19.23 -23.74 -16.83
N GLY A 370 20.09 -24.77 -16.85
CA GLY A 370 21.20 -24.89 -17.79
C GLY A 370 22.32 -23.87 -17.53
N GLU A 371 22.90 -23.33 -18.60
CA GLU A 371 24.08 -22.45 -18.56
C GLU A 371 23.76 -20.95 -18.68
N ASN A 372 22.48 -20.57 -18.84
CA ASN A 372 22.11 -19.18 -19.08
C ASN A 372 21.99 -18.36 -17.79
N ASN A 373 22.89 -17.38 -17.61
CA ASN A 373 22.91 -16.49 -16.44
C ASN A 373 22.44 -15.06 -16.73
N SER A 374 22.14 -14.68 -17.98
CA SER A 374 21.86 -13.29 -18.34
C SER A 374 20.69 -12.70 -17.55
N ASP A 375 19.59 -13.45 -17.52
CA ASP A 375 18.29 -12.98 -17.03
C ASP A 375 18.30 -12.72 -15.53
N ILE A 376 19.01 -13.58 -14.81
CA ILE A 376 19.14 -13.51 -13.35
C ILE A 376 20.17 -12.44 -12.98
N GLY A 377 21.20 -12.25 -13.82
CA GLY A 377 22.18 -11.18 -13.65
C GLY A 377 21.54 -9.80 -13.62
N GLU A 378 20.70 -9.50 -14.61
CA GLU A 378 19.97 -8.22 -14.70
C GLU A 378 19.10 -7.97 -13.45
N VAL A 379 18.37 -9.00 -13.00
CA VAL A 379 17.50 -8.89 -11.82
C VAL A 379 18.31 -8.65 -10.54
N LEU A 380 19.45 -9.33 -10.38
CA LEU A 380 20.33 -9.12 -9.23
C LEU A 380 20.96 -7.72 -9.20
N GLN A 381 21.35 -7.18 -10.36
CA GLN A 381 21.84 -5.79 -10.46
C GLN A 381 20.80 -4.79 -9.95
N ILE A 382 19.54 -5.00 -10.34
CA ILE A 382 18.43 -4.16 -9.91
C ILE A 382 18.18 -4.29 -8.40
N CYS A 383 18.27 -5.51 -7.86
CA CYS A 383 18.15 -5.73 -6.41
C CYS A 383 19.27 -5.05 -5.62
N VAL A 384 20.52 -5.06 -6.11
CA VAL A 384 21.65 -4.34 -5.48
C VAL A 384 21.38 -2.85 -5.45
N HIS A 385 20.97 -2.28 -6.58
CA HIS A 385 20.64 -0.87 -6.66
C HIS A 385 19.53 -0.49 -5.66
N ALA A 386 18.48 -1.30 -5.62
CA ALA A 386 17.37 -1.12 -4.70
C ALA A 386 17.82 -1.21 -3.23
N PHE A 387 18.57 -2.23 -2.83
CA PHE A 387 19.02 -2.37 -1.44
C PHE A 387 19.98 -1.27 -1.00
N LEU A 388 20.85 -0.78 -1.88
CA LEU A 388 21.72 0.36 -1.59
C LEU A 388 20.92 1.64 -1.30
N ARG A 389 19.93 1.95 -2.14
CA ARG A 389 19.03 3.10 -1.92
C ARG A 389 18.17 2.93 -0.67
N MET A 390 17.62 1.74 -0.45
CA MET A 390 16.83 1.43 0.75
C MET A 390 17.64 1.61 2.04
N ARG A 391 18.91 1.19 2.04
CA ARG A 391 19.82 1.34 3.18
C ARG A 391 20.06 2.81 3.54
N LEU A 392 20.11 3.70 2.54
CA LEU A 392 20.23 5.15 2.77
C LEU A 392 18.94 5.81 3.22
N ALA A 393 17.82 5.42 2.60
CA ALA A 393 16.51 5.99 2.91
C ALA A 393 16.02 5.57 4.30
N ASN A 394 16.45 4.40 4.79
CA ASN A 394 16.06 3.87 6.08
C ASN A 394 17.21 3.08 6.72
N ASN A 395 17.93 3.71 7.64
CA ASN A 395 19.04 3.09 8.40
C ASN A 395 18.62 1.82 9.19
N ASN A 396 17.32 1.56 9.36
CA ASN A 396 16.82 0.34 10.02
C ASN A 396 16.81 -0.88 9.08
N ILE A 397 17.01 -0.69 7.77
CA ILE A 397 17.10 -1.75 6.77
C ILE A 397 18.59 -2.10 6.55
N ASP A 398 19.23 -2.68 7.57
CA ASP A 398 20.57 -3.28 7.42
C ASP A 398 20.41 -4.74 6.97
N LEU A 399 20.12 -4.91 5.68
CA LEU A 399 19.97 -6.21 5.04
C LEU A 399 21.29 -6.61 4.39
N GLN A 400 21.79 -7.80 4.75
CA GLN A 400 22.84 -8.48 4.01
C GLN A 400 22.36 -9.90 3.69
N PRO A 401 21.40 -10.07 2.77
CA PRO A 401 20.84 -11.39 2.48
C PRO A 401 21.88 -12.30 1.80
N GLY A 402 21.88 -13.59 2.13
CA GLY A 402 22.75 -14.57 1.48
C GLY A 402 22.12 -15.15 0.20
N CYS A 403 22.94 -15.45 -0.81
CA CYS A 403 22.46 -16.05 -2.06
C CYS A 403 23.20 -17.35 -2.43
N TYR A 404 22.44 -18.37 -2.85
CA TYR A 404 22.95 -19.64 -3.37
C TYR A 404 22.52 -19.81 -4.82
N PHE A 405 23.47 -20.02 -5.72
CA PHE A 405 23.21 -20.22 -7.14
C PHE A 405 23.14 -21.71 -7.45
N VAL A 406 21.98 -22.16 -7.93
CA VAL A 406 21.70 -23.57 -8.22
C VAL A 406 21.49 -23.76 -9.71
N HIS A 407 22.39 -24.47 -10.36
CA HIS A 407 22.27 -24.82 -11.77
C HIS A 407 21.63 -26.18 -11.96
N GLN A 408 20.44 -26.17 -12.53
CA GLN A 408 19.70 -27.37 -12.92
C GLN A 408 20.19 -27.90 -14.27
N ASN A 409 20.18 -29.23 -14.40
CA ASN A 409 20.44 -29.94 -15.67
C ASN A 409 21.83 -29.70 -16.28
N VAL A 410 22.90 -29.71 -15.47
CA VAL A 410 24.27 -29.53 -15.98
C VAL A 410 24.92 -30.90 -16.26
N PRO A 411 25.26 -31.21 -17.54
CA PRO A 411 25.57 -32.58 -17.95
C PRO A 411 27.00 -33.09 -17.69
N ASP A 412 27.98 -32.32 -17.17
CA ASP A 412 29.34 -32.87 -16.95
C ASP A 412 30.28 -32.02 -16.06
N VAL A 413 31.45 -32.57 -15.71
CA VAL A 413 32.54 -31.93 -14.93
C VAL A 413 33.22 -30.79 -15.71
N ILE A 414 33.32 -30.90 -17.03
CA ILE A 414 33.94 -29.85 -17.88
C ILE A 414 33.08 -28.59 -17.91
N ALA A 415 31.75 -28.73 -17.92
CA ALA A 415 30.81 -27.60 -17.83
C ALA A 415 31.04 -26.80 -16.54
N LYS A 416 31.30 -27.47 -15.40
CA LYS A 416 31.59 -26.80 -14.12
C LYS A 416 32.77 -25.83 -14.20
N SER A 417 33.86 -26.21 -14.86
CA SER A 417 35.06 -25.36 -14.99
C SER A 417 34.84 -24.12 -15.85
N LYS A 418 34.13 -24.25 -16.98
CA LYS A 418 33.77 -23.12 -17.85
C LYS A 418 32.76 -22.20 -17.18
N MET A 419 31.80 -22.76 -16.46
CA MET A 419 30.79 -21.99 -15.73
C MET A 419 31.42 -21.19 -14.58
N LEU A 420 32.38 -21.75 -13.85
CA LEU A 420 33.10 -21.03 -12.79
C LEU A 420 33.81 -19.77 -13.32
N TYR A 421 34.44 -19.86 -14.50
CA TYR A 421 35.05 -18.69 -15.16
C TYR A 421 33.98 -17.64 -15.54
N SER A 422 32.86 -18.09 -16.14
CA SER A 422 31.74 -17.20 -16.46
C SER A 422 31.18 -16.51 -15.22
N TYR A 423 31.15 -17.19 -14.07
CA TYR A 423 30.71 -16.63 -12.81
C TYR A 423 31.63 -15.59 -12.24
N LYS A 424 32.96 -15.81 -12.30
CA LYS A 424 33.92 -14.79 -11.87
C LYS A 424 33.74 -13.51 -12.66
N LYS A 425 33.64 -13.63 -14.00
CA LYS A 425 33.36 -12.48 -14.87
C LYS A 425 32.04 -11.79 -14.53
N HIS A 426 30.99 -12.55 -14.23
CA HIS A 426 29.69 -11.99 -13.83
C HIS A 426 29.80 -11.29 -12.46
N LYS A 427 30.49 -11.90 -11.49
CA LYS A 427 30.76 -11.26 -10.19
C LYS A 427 31.52 -9.95 -10.38
N ASP A 428 32.56 -9.92 -11.21
CA ASP A 428 33.33 -8.69 -11.48
C ASP A 428 32.41 -7.59 -12.04
N GLN A 429 31.49 -7.94 -12.95
CA GLN A 429 30.48 -6.99 -13.46
C GLN A 429 29.51 -6.51 -12.38
N LEU A 430 29.10 -7.38 -11.46
CA LEU A 430 28.24 -7.02 -10.33
C LEU A 430 28.97 -6.14 -9.32
N ASP A 431 30.25 -6.39 -9.07
CA ASP A 431 31.12 -5.58 -8.20
C ASP A 431 31.31 -4.16 -8.78
N ASP A 432 31.55 -4.07 -10.10
CA ASP A 432 31.66 -2.79 -10.81
C ASP A 432 30.35 -1.98 -10.73
N ILE A 433 29.20 -2.64 -10.87
CA ILE A 433 27.89 -2.01 -10.77
C ILE A 433 27.62 -1.58 -9.33
N ALA A 434 27.87 -2.45 -8.33
CA ALA A 434 27.68 -2.13 -6.91
C ALA A 434 28.50 -0.89 -6.51
N THR A 435 29.76 -0.83 -6.97
CA THR A 435 30.64 0.32 -6.73
C THR A 435 30.10 1.59 -7.38
N ALA A 436 29.71 1.53 -8.66
CA ALA A 436 29.17 2.69 -9.37
C ALA A 436 27.87 3.23 -8.75
N VAL A 437 27.00 2.34 -8.26
CA VAL A 437 25.79 2.72 -7.53
C VAL A 437 26.15 3.35 -6.19
N ALA A 438 27.06 2.75 -5.42
CA ALA A 438 27.47 3.28 -4.12
C ALA A 438 28.12 4.68 -4.24
N GLU A 439 28.93 4.90 -5.28
CA GLU A 439 29.50 6.21 -5.63
C GLU A 439 28.40 7.25 -5.87
N HIS A 440 27.40 6.92 -6.70
CA HIS A 440 26.29 7.82 -7.00
C HIS A 440 25.48 8.18 -5.75
N GLU A 441 25.15 7.17 -4.97
CA GLU A 441 24.30 7.30 -3.79
C GLU A 441 25.10 7.85 -2.56
N ASN A 442 26.37 8.19 -2.73
CA ASN A 442 27.29 8.68 -1.69
C ASN A 442 27.45 7.72 -0.49
N VAL A 443 27.36 6.41 -0.72
CA VAL A 443 27.56 5.38 0.31
C VAL A 443 29.02 4.97 0.37
N ARG A 444 29.63 5.11 1.55
CA ARG A 444 31.00 4.66 1.77
C ARG A 444 31.03 3.20 2.22
N GLY A 445 32.06 2.47 1.80
CA GLY A 445 32.34 1.12 2.29
C GLY A 445 31.72 -0.02 1.49
N ILE A 446 31.22 0.23 0.27
CA ILE A 446 30.78 -0.79 -0.68
C ILE A 446 31.71 -0.76 -1.89
N ASN A 447 32.45 -1.84 -2.10
CA ASN A 447 33.32 -2.04 -3.26
C ASN A 447 33.01 -3.34 -4.01
N HIS A 448 32.19 -4.22 -3.42
CA HIS A 448 31.84 -5.52 -3.97
C HIS A 448 30.34 -5.76 -3.84
N PHE A 449 29.77 -6.55 -4.75
CA PHE A 449 28.42 -7.09 -4.66
C PHE A 449 28.16 -7.77 -3.31
N SER A 450 29.18 -8.47 -2.79
CA SER A 450 29.13 -9.17 -1.50
C SER A 450 28.93 -8.26 -0.29
N ASP A 451 29.19 -6.95 -0.43
CA ASP A 451 28.97 -5.97 0.64
C ASP A 451 27.47 -5.63 0.79
N VAL A 452 26.66 -5.96 -0.21
CA VAL A 452 25.21 -5.72 -0.26
C VAL A 452 24.44 -7.04 -0.14
N ILE A 453 24.81 -8.06 -0.93
CA ILE A 453 24.20 -9.39 -0.94
C ILE A 453 25.32 -10.40 -0.72
N GLU A 454 25.33 -11.08 0.43
CA GLU A 454 26.42 -11.98 0.80
C GLU A 454 26.53 -13.15 -0.19
N PHE A 455 27.70 -13.24 -0.84
CA PHE A 455 27.95 -14.23 -1.87
C PHE A 455 29.43 -14.64 -1.98
N ASP A 456 29.70 -15.93 -1.79
CA ASP A 456 30.98 -16.60 -2.01
C ASP A 456 30.88 -17.56 -3.21
N VAL A 457 31.48 -17.14 -4.32
CA VAL A 457 31.57 -17.90 -5.58
C VAL A 457 32.13 -19.31 -5.39
N ASN A 458 32.99 -19.54 -4.40
CA ASN A 458 33.63 -20.83 -4.21
C ASN A 458 32.78 -21.83 -3.40
N LYS A 459 31.79 -21.35 -2.64
CA LYS A 459 30.98 -22.19 -1.73
C LYS A 459 29.50 -22.25 -2.11
N GLN A 460 28.96 -21.17 -2.68
CA GLN A 460 27.52 -21.00 -2.86
C GLN A 460 27.04 -21.24 -4.30
N ILE A 461 27.88 -21.84 -5.15
CA ILE A 461 27.50 -22.28 -6.49
C ILE A 461 27.37 -23.80 -6.52
N TRP A 462 26.19 -24.29 -6.85
CA TRP A 462 25.84 -25.71 -6.84
C TRP A 462 25.36 -26.16 -8.22
N TYR A 463 25.83 -27.33 -8.65
CA TYR A 463 25.50 -27.92 -9.95
C TYR A 463 24.72 -29.21 -9.75
N PHE A 464 23.51 -29.25 -10.31
CA PHE A 464 22.59 -30.36 -10.19
C PHE A 464 22.56 -31.17 -11.49
N PRO A 465 22.59 -32.51 -11.38
CA PRO A 465 22.31 -33.37 -12.52
C PRO A 465 20.81 -33.29 -12.88
N ASN A 466 20.42 -33.89 -14.01
CA ASN A 466 19.01 -33.98 -14.40
C ASN A 466 18.17 -34.68 -13.32
N LEU A 467 16.95 -34.19 -13.08
CA LEU A 467 16.01 -34.80 -12.13
C LEU A 467 15.62 -36.22 -12.52
N TRP A 468 15.45 -36.49 -13.82
CA TRP A 468 15.00 -37.78 -14.35
C TRP A 468 16.14 -38.52 -15.04
N ILE A 469 16.17 -39.84 -14.92
CA ILE A 469 17.05 -40.72 -15.71
C ILE A 469 16.23 -41.22 -16.92
N GLY A 470 16.29 -40.48 -18.03
CA GLY A 470 15.52 -40.74 -19.25
C GLY A 470 14.29 -39.83 -19.38
N ASP A 471 13.36 -40.21 -20.27
CA ASP A 471 12.21 -39.38 -20.62
C ASP A 471 10.97 -39.67 -19.74
N PRO A 472 10.38 -38.64 -19.09
CA PRO A 472 9.09 -38.76 -18.39
C PRO A 472 7.96 -39.26 -19.32
N PRO A 473 6.86 -39.86 -18.80
CA PRO A 473 6.48 -39.92 -17.38
C PRO A 473 6.99 -41.16 -16.62
N MET A 474 7.59 -42.14 -17.30
CA MET A 474 8.04 -43.40 -16.68
C MET A 474 9.52 -43.40 -16.25
N ALA A 475 10.24 -42.31 -16.50
CA ALA A 475 11.63 -42.18 -16.06
C ALA A 475 11.73 -42.18 -14.52
N PRO A 476 12.67 -42.94 -13.93
CA PRO A 476 12.91 -42.87 -12.49
C PRO A 476 13.63 -41.58 -12.12
N ALA A 477 13.44 -41.14 -10.87
CA ALA A 477 14.17 -40.01 -10.31
C ALA A 477 15.67 -40.34 -10.20
N ASN A 478 16.52 -39.34 -10.44
CA ASN A 478 17.97 -39.47 -10.37
C ASN A 478 18.46 -39.45 -8.91
N PRO A 479 19.10 -40.52 -8.41
CA PRO A 479 19.65 -40.54 -7.06
C PRO A 479 20.70 -39.45 -6.83
N GLY A 480 21.51 -39.12 -7.85
CA GLY A 480 22.51 -38.06 -7.76
C GLY A 480 21.90 -36.66 -7.60
N TYR A 481 20.69 -36.43 -8.13
CA TYR A 481 19.94 -35.20 -7.87
C TYR A 481 19.59 -35.13 -6.38
N SER A 482 18.99 -36.19 -5.85
CA SER A 482 18.57 -36.26 -4.44
C SER A 482 19.74 -36.14 -3.46
N GLU A 483 20.88 -36.76 -3.76
CA GLU A 483 22.10 -36.62 -2.96
C GLU A 483 22.61 -35.18 -2.95
N THR A 484 22.55 -34.50 -4.10
CA THR A 484 22.96 -33.10 -4.22
C THR A 484 21.99 -32.18 -3.47
N VAL A 485 20.67 -32.43 -3.53
CA VAL A 485 19.66 -31.72 -2.73
C VAL A 485 19.97 -31.84 -1.25
N LEU A 486 20.30 -33.03 -0.76
CA LEU A 486 20.60 -33.27 0.65
C LEU A 486 21.87 -32.52 1.10
N LYS A 487 22.92 -32.51 0.27
CA LYS A 487 24.15 -31.75 0.54
C LYS A 487 23.88 -30.25 0.59
N LEU A 488 23.15 -29.71 -0.39
CA LEU A 488 22.77 -28.30 -0.41
C LEU A 488 21.93 -27.93 0.81
N LYS A 489 20.93 -28.75 1.17
CA LYS A 489 20.12 -28.56 2.37
C LYS A 489 20.98 -28.43 3.62
N THR A 490 21.93 -29.34 3.79
CA THR A 490 22.83 -29.36 4.95
C THR A 490 23.68 -28.10 5.02
N ASP A 491 24.14 -27.59 3.87
CA ASP A 491 24.94 -26.36 3.80
C ASP A 491 24.10 -25.11 4.11
N ILE A 492 22.91 -24.99 3.52
CA ILE A 492 21.98 -23.87 3.76
C ILE A 492 21.55 -23.78 5.22
N LEU A 493 21.31 -24.93 5.87
CA LEU A 493 20.96 -24.96 7.30
C LEU A 493 22.14 -24.60 8.21
N LYS A 494 23.40 -24.72 7.75
CA LYS A 494 24.64 -24.37 8.48
C LYS A 494 25.13 -22.95 8.29
N TYR A 495 24.61 -22.25 7.29
CA TYR A 495 24.80 -20.80 7.10
C TYR A 495 24.40 -19.82 8.25
N PRO A 496 23.61 -20.16 9.29
CA PRO A 496 22.99 -19.17 10.19
C PRO A 496 23.83 -18.58 11.31
N GLU A 497 25.15 -18.84 11.45
CA GLU A 497 25.94 -18.25 12.54
C GLU A 497 25.84 -16.70 12.60
N LYS A 498 25.49 -16.04 11.48
CA LYS A 498 25.28 -14.58 11.39
C LYS A 498 23.80 -14.12 11.38
N TYR A 499 22.85 -14.96 10.94
CA TYR A 499 21.44 -14.58 10.67
C TYR A 499 20.40 -15.22 11.61
N SER A 500 20.81 -16.01 12.59
CA SER A 500 19.97 -16.74 13.56
C SER A 500 19.16 -15.87 14.56
N SER A 501 18.93 -14.59 14.26
CA SER A 501 18.35 -13.62 15.21
C SER A 501 16.99 -13.03 14.81
N LEU A 502 16.40 -13.45 13.69
CA LEU A 502 15.08 -12.96 13.29
C LEU A 502 14.00 -13.66 14.12
N THR A 503 13.14 -12.88 14.79
CA THR A 503 11.92 -13.37 15.42
C THR A 503 10.71 -13.09 14.52
N PHE A 504 9.55 -13.65 14.82
CA PHE A 504 8.32 -13.33 14.08
C PHE A 504 8.07 -11.82 14.02
N THR A 505 8.26 -11.11 15.15
CA THR A 505 8.09 -9.64 15.22
C THR A 505 9.03 -8.91 14.27
N LYS A 506 10.33 -9.24 14.32
CA LYS A 506 11.33 -8.62 13.42
C LYS A 506 11.11 -8.96 11.96
N LEU A 507 10.57 -10.15 11.67
CA LEU A 507 10.20 -10.53 10.31
C LEU A 507 9.04 -9.68 9.80
N GLN A 508 8.00 -9.43 10.59
CA GLN A 508 6.88 -8.55 10.23
C GLN A 508 7.34 -7.11 9.97
N GLU A 509 8.19 -6.57 10.86
CA GLU A 509 8.80 -5.25 10.69
C GLU A 509 9.59 -5.19 9.38
N ARG A 510 10.47 -6.18 9.14
CA ARG A 510 11.26 -6.29 7.91
C ARG A 510 10.40 -6.38 6.66
N MET A 511 9.38 -7.24 6.64
CA MET A 511 8.45 -7.37 5.50
C MET A 511 7.74 -6.05 5.22
N THR A 512 7.29 -5.36 6.27
CA THR A 512 6.58 -4.09 6.18
C THR A 512 7.47 -2.98 5.65
N ASP A 513 8.66 -2.82 6.22
CA ASP A 513 9.59 -1.77 5.86
C ASP A 513 10.17 -1.99 4.45
N LEU A 514 10.52 -3.23 4.12
CA LEU A 514 11.02 -3.59 2.81
C LEU A 514 9.95 -3.37 1.74
N TRP A 515 8.71 -3.83 1.95
CA TRP A 515 7.65 -3.63 0.96
C TRP A 515 7.33 -2.14 0.76
N LYS A 516 7.26 -1.35 1.83
CA LYS A 516 7.08 0.11 1.73
C LYS A 516 8.23 0.78 0.98
N ALA A 517 9.47 0.34 1.19
CA ALA A 517 10.62 0.88 0.48
C ALA A 517 10.59 0.52 -1.01
N ILE A 518 10.28 -0.74 -1.35
CA ILE A 518 10.07 -1.22 -2.73
C ILE A 518 8.99 -0.41 -3.46
N LEU A 519 7.89 -0.06 -2.77
CA LEU A 519 6.84 0.77 -3.37
C LEU A 519 7.31 2.21 -3.69
N ASN A 520 8.30 2.73 -2.96
CA ASN A 520 8.89 4.05 -3.24
C ASN A 520 9.98 3.98 -4.33
N GLU A 521 10.48 2.79 -4.65
CA GLU A 521 11.51 2.61 -5.67
C GLU A 521 10.93 2.68 -7.09
N ASN A 522 11.72 3.29 -7.98
CA ASN A 522 11.48 3.35 -9.41
C ASN A 522 12.38 2.32 -10.11
N PHE A 523 11.94 1.06 -10.15
CA PHE A 523 12.62 -0.09 -10.79
C PHE A 523 12.67 -0.02 -12.33
N VAL A 524 12.78 1.16 -12.92
CA VAL A 524 12.48 1.40 -14.33
C VAL A 524 13.60 0.89 -15.25
N PHE A 525 14.79 0.51 -14.75
CA PHE A 525 15.95 0.22 -15.60
C PHE A 525 16.74 -1.03 -15.19
N SER A 526 17.08 -1.87 -16.18
CA SER A 526 18.22 -2.77 -16.11
C SER A 526 19.44 -2.07 -16.70
N PHE A 527 20.58 -2.10 -15.99
CA PHE A 527 21.81 -1.43 -16.43
C PHE A 527 22.78 -2.47 -16.96
N LYS A 528 23.14 -2.41 -18.24
CA LYS A 528 24.02 -3.42 -18.86
C LYS A 528 25.46 -3.36 -18.33
N ASN A 529 25.87 -2.23 -17.77
CA ASN A 529 27.19 -2.01 -17.19
C ASN A 529 27.21 -0.76 -16.29
N SER A 530 28.30 -0.57 -15.55
CA SER A 530 28.52 0.57 -14.66
C SER A 530 28.50 1.94 -15.36
N LEU A 531 28.80 2.00 -16.66
CA LEU A 531 28.71 3.24 -17.44
C LEU A 531 27.25 3.63 -17.71
N GLU A 532 26.35 2.68 -17.90
CA GLU A 532 24.90 2.96 -17.98
C GLU A 532 24.37 3.51 -16.65
N VAL A 533 24.80 2.92 -15.52
CA VAL A 533 24.44 3.40 -14.17
C VAL A 533 24.85 4.86 -13.98
N ARG A 534 26.14 5.18 -14.21
CA ARG A 534 26.66 6.55 -14.05
C ARG A 534 25.99 7.54 -14.99
N SER A 535 25.71 7.13 -16.22
CA SER A 535 25.06 7.99 -17.21
C SER A 535 23.60 8.28 -16.84
N TYR A 536 22.90 7.28 -16.29
CA TYR A 536 21.53 7.43 -15.80
C TYR A 536 21.45 8.28 -14.53
N ALA A 537 22.36 8.07 -13.58
CA ALA A 537 22.52 8.88 -12.38
C ALA A 537 22.56 10.40 -12.69
N LEU A 538 23.43 10.80 -13.62
CA LEU A 538 23.55 12.19 -14.06
C LEU A 538 22.26 12.70 -14.73
N LEU A 539 21.57 11.83 -15.49
CA LEU A 539 20.27 12.16 -16.07
C LEU A 539 19.21 12.36 -14.97
N GLU A 540 19.16 11.52 -13.95
CA GLU A 540 18.21 11.62 -12.84
C GLU A 540 18.42 12.92 -12.05
N GLU A 541 19.67 13.28 -11.74
CA GLU A 541 20.01 14.55 -11.10
C GLU A 541 19.54 15.74 -11.95
N LYS A 542 19.78 15.68 -13.27
CA LYS A 542 19.35 16.72 -14.20
C LYS A 542 17.83 16.85 -14.23
N ILE A 543 17.10 15.74 -14.34
CA ILE A 543 15.64 15.71 -14.32
C ILE A 543 15.11 16.26 -12.98
N LEU A 544 15.71 15.86 -11.86
CA LEU A 544 15.31 16.33 -10.53
C LEU A 544 15.48 17.85 -10.40
N ASN A 545 16.59 18.39 -10.90
CA ASN A 545 16.86 19.83 -10.89
C ASN A 545 15.87 20.59 -11.78
N VAL A 546 15.67 20.11 -13.01
CA VAL A 546 14.67 20.65 -13.95
C VAL A 546 13.28 20.66 -13.30
N ASN A 547 12.87 19.57 -12.67
CA ASN A 547 11.58 19.47 -12.01
C ASN A 547 11.46 20.46 -10.85
N LYS A 548 12.45 20.54 -9.95
CA LYS A 548 12.45 21.48 -8.82
C LYS A 548 12.32 22.93 -9.29
N ASN A 549 13.07 23.31 -10.31
CA ASN A 549 13.05 24.66 -10.86
C ASN A 549 11.71 24.95 -11.56
N PHE A 550 11.15 23.97 -12.29
CA PHE A 550 9.82 24.10 -12.89
C PHE A 550 8.75 24.34 -11.83
N TYR A 551 8.72 23.51 -10.77
CA TYR A 551 7.77 23.68 -9.67
C TYR A 551 7.89 25.04 -8.99
N HIS A 552 9.12 25.48 -8.75
CA HIS A 552 9.40 26.78 -8.13
C HIS A 552 8.89 27.94 -9.00
N ASP A 553 9.20 27.93 -10.30
CA ASP A 553 8.87 29.03 -11.21
C ASP A 553 7.37 29.17 -11.48
N VAL A 554 6.64 28.04 -11.56
CA VAL A 554 5.17 28.10 -11.69
C VAL A 554 4.53 28.53 -10.38
N LYS A 555 4.90 27.91 -9.24
CA LYS A 555 4.28 28.22 -7.94
C LYS A 555 4.53 29.64 -7.47
N SER A 556 5.74 30.17 -7.68
CA SER A 556 6.06 31.56 -7.34
C SER A 556 5.17 32.53 -8.13
N LYS A 557 4.96 32.26 -9.42
CA LYS A 557 4.05 33.03 -10.27
C LYS A 557 2.59 32.91 -9.81
N THR A 558 2.11 31.70 -9.49
CA THR A 558 0.78 31.49 -8.91
C THR A 558 0.60 32.29 -7.62
N HIS A 559 1.59 32.27 -6.72
CA HIS A 559 1.52 33.01 -5.46
C HIS A 559 1.38 34.53 -5.69
N ASN A 560 2.12 35.07 -6.65
CA ASN A 560 1.98 36.47 -7.05
C ASN A 560 0.57 36.78 -7.56
N TYR A 561 -0.01 35.90 -8.38
CA TYR A 561 -1.41 36.08 -8.84
C TYR A 561 -2.42 36.00 -7.71
N ILE A 562 -2.23 35.09 -6.73
CA ILE A 562 -3.09 35.02 -5.55
C ILE A 562 -3.06 36.34 -4.76
N ASN A 563 -1.89 36.95 -4.61
CA ASN A 563 -1.76 38.26 -3.96
C ASN A 563 -2.50 39.35 -4.75
N THR A 564 -2.38 39.38 -6.08
CA THR A 564 -3.15 40.29 -6.94
C THR A 564 -4.66 40.07 -6.80
N ILE A 565 -5.12 38.81 -6.74
CA ILE A 565 -6.53 38.46 -6.54
C ILE A 565 -7.05 39.01 -5.21
N ASN A 566 -6.28 38.86 -4.13
CA ASN A 566 -6.67 39.34 -2.81
C ASN A 566 -6.88 40.86 -2.80
N SER A 567 -6.04 41.61 -3.54
CA SER A 567 -6.16 43.07 -3.68
C SER A 567 -7.27 43.55 -4.63
N CYS A 568 -7.98 42.65 -5.33
CA CYS A 568 -8.95 43.03 -6.35
C CYS A 568 -10.36 43.27 -5.77
N GLU A 569 -11.03 44.32 -6.27
CA GLU A 569 -12.35 44.76 -5.80
C GLU A 569 -13.42 44.77 -6.92
N LYS A 570 -13.07 44.50 -8.18
CA LYS A 570 -14.04 44.52 -9.30
C LYS A 570 -13.60 43.63 -10.47
N ASP A 571 -14.54 43.37 -11.38
CA ASP A 571 -14.28 42.66 -12.65
C ASP A 571 -13.70 41.24 -12.51
N PHE A 572 -14.15 40.50 -11.48
CA PHE A 572 -13.67 39.14 -11.15
C PHE A 572 -13.70 38.15 -12.32
N SER A 573 -14.73 38.20 -13.18
CA SER A 573 -14.82 37.33 -14.36
C SER A 573 -13.72 37.61 -15.39
N CYS A 574 -13.38 38.88 -15.61
CA CYS A 574 -12.31 39.27 -16.54
C CYS A 574 -10.94 38.99 -15.93
N LEU A 575 -10.76 39.29 -14.64
CA LEU A 575 -9.56 38.95 -13.89
C LEU A 575 -9.25 37.44 -13.94
N LYS A 576 -10.27 36.59 -13.72
CA LYS A 576 -10.14 35.13 -13.75
C LYS A 576 -9.66 34.65 -15.13
N GLN A 577 -10.27 35.14 -16.21
CA GLN A 577 -9.88 34.76 -17.57
C GLN A 577 -8.46 35.22 -17.91
N ASN A 578 -8.09 36.45 -17.54
CA ASN A 578 -6.77 37.00 -17.82
C ASN A 578 -5.67 36.24 -17.07
N ILE A 579 -5.83 36.04 -15.76
CA ILE A 579 -4.83 35.33 -14.95
C ILE A 579 -4.69 33.87 -15.39
N LEU A 580 -5.80 33.19 -15.74
CA LEU A 580 -5.74 31.82 -16.25
C LEU A 580 -5.04 31.73 -17.61
N ALA A 581 -5.19 32.73 -18.47
CA ALA A 581 -4.45 32.79 -19.73
C ALA A 581 -2.95 33.06 -19.49
N GLU A 582 -2.61 33.99 -18.60
CA GLU A 582 -1.22 34.32 -18.31
C GLU A 582 -0.46 33.18 -17.60
N ILE A 583 -1.09 32.45 -16.67
CA ILE A 583 -0.45 31.29 -16.04
C ILE A 583 -0.24 30.15 -17.04
N GLU A 584 -1.19 29.96 -17.97
CA GLU A 584 -1.07 28.97 -19.04
C GLU A 584 0.08 29.32 -19.99
N GLU A 585 0.23 30.59 -20.36
CA GLU A 585 1.36 31.09 -21.13
C GLU A 585 2.69 30.86 -20.41
N HIS A 586 2.78 31.24 -19.12
CA HIS A 586 3.98 31.03 -18.29
C HIS A 586 4.36 29.54 -18.13
N ILE A 587 3.38 28.65 -17.98
CA ILE A 587 3.60 27.20 -17.95
C ILE A 587 4.17 26.71 -19.28
N ASN A 588 3.65 27.19 -20.42
CA ASN A 588 4.15 26.81 -21.73
C ASN A 588 5.57 27.36 -21.98
N GLU A 589 5.88 28.58 -21.55
CA GLU A 589 7.24 29.13 -21.59
C GLU A 589 8.22 28.29 -20.77
N CYS A 590 7.86 27.94 -19.54
CA CYS A 590 8.65 27.06 -18.69
C CYS A 590 8.87 25.69 -19.37
N TYR A 591 7.82 25.09 -19.93
CA TYR A 591 7.91 23.83 -20.67
C TYR A 591 8.91 23.90 -21.82
N LEU A 592 8.82 24.90 -22.68
CA LEU A 592 9.73 25.05 -23.80
C LEU A 592 11.18 25.25 -23.34
N ARG A 593 11.40 26.07 -22.32
CA ARG A 593 12.73 26.31 -21.74
C ARG A 593 13.35 25.03 -21.19
N PHE A 594 12.63 24.31 -20.35
CA PHE A 594 13.13 23.08 -19.72
C PHE A 594 13.23 21.91 -20.69
N LYS A 595 12.34 21.83 -21.69
CA LYS A 595 12.47 20.87 -22.79
C LYS A 595 13.72 21.12 -23.62
N SER A 596 14.04 22.38 -23.91
CA SER A 596 15.31 22.73 -24.56
C SER A 596 16.50 22.31 -23.71
N GLU A 597 16.47 22.60 -22.41
CA GLU A 597 17.56 22.24 -21.49
C GLU A 597 17.80 20.71 -21.42
N LEU A 598 16.73 19.91 -21.44
CA LEU A 598 16.83 18.45 -21.54
C LEU A 598 17.39 18.01 -22.89
N ASN A 599 16.89 18.55 -24.01
CA ASN A 599 17.38 18.22 -25.35
C ASN A 599 18.86 18.57 -25.52
N ASP A 600 19.29 19.72 -24.99
CA ASP A 600 20.69 20.14 -25.00
C ASP A 600 21.56 19.16 -24.22
N TYR A 601 21.09 18.67 -23.08
CA TYR A 601 21.77 17.62 -22.31
C TYR A 601 21.92 16.31 -23.11
N PHE A 602 20.85 15.80 -23.74
CA PHE A 602 20.92 14.62 -24.60
C PHE A 602 21.85 14.82 -25.82
N SER A 603 21.98 16.06 -26.29
CA SER A 603 22.84 16.38 -27.44
C SER A 603 24.33 16.47 -27.07
N THR A 604 24.66 16.93 -25.87
CA THR A 604 26.03 17.27 -25.40
C THR A 604 26.65 16.24 -24.46
N ALA A 605 25.87 15.32 -23.89
CA ALA A 605 26.39 14.34 -22.95
C ALA A 605 27.44 13.41 -23.60
N GLU A 606 28.54 13.16 -22.86
CA GLU A 606 29.66 12.34 -23.33
C GLU A 606 29.23 10.92 -23.74
N ASN A 607 28.22 10.35 -23.08
CA ASN A 607 27.69 9.00 -23.33
C ASN A 607 26.35 8.99 -24.08
N LYS A 608 26.25 9.80 -25.15
CA LYS A 608 25.02 9.97 -25.94
C LYS A 608 24.37 8.66 -26.39
N SER A 609 25.14 7.67 -26.85
CA SER A 609 24.60 6.37 -27.29
C SER A 609 23.88 5.60 -26.18
N THR A 610 24.26 5.83 -24.93
CA THR A 610 23.71 5.15 -23.75
C THR A 610 22.52 5.92 -23.17
N ILE A 611 22.56 7.25 -23.18
CA ILE A 611 21.54 8.09 -22.54
C ILE A 611 20.30 8.25 -23.43
N ASN A 612 20.44 8.24 -24.76
CA ASN A 612 19.33 8.44 -25.71
C ASN A 612 18.19 7.43 -25.53
N GLN A 613 18.45 6.24 -25.00
CA GLN A 613 17.38 5.26 -24.73
C GLN A 613 16.36 5.75 -23.69
N TRP A 614 16.71 6.76 -22.89
CA TRP A 614 15.86 7.35 -21.85
C TRP A 614 15.26 8.71 -22.22
N GLU A 615 15.50 9.21 -23.44
CA GLU A 615 15.02 10.51 -23.92
C GLU A 615 13.49 10.59 -23.93
N ALA A 616 12.82 9.55 -24.44
CA ALA A 616 11.37 9.47 -24.45
C ALA A 616 10.78 9.47 -23.03
N PHE A 617 11.41 8.74 -22.10
CA PHE A 617 11.00 8.69 -20.70
C PHE A 617 11.14 10.06 -20.01
N ALA A 618 12.29 10.73 -20.19
CA ALA A 618 12.53 12.05 -19.61
C ALA A 618 11.51 13.08 -20.15
N THR A 619 11.20 13.02 -21.44
CA THR A 619 10.21 13.89 -22.09
C THR A 619 8.80 13.63 -21.55
N GLN A 620 8.40 12.36 -21.45
CA GLN A 620 7.09 11.99 -20.89
C GLN A 620 6.93 12.49 -19.45
N LYS A 621 7.96 12.31 -18.61
CA LYS A 621 7.93 12.77 -17.22
C LYS A 621 7.76 14.29 -17.10
N LEU A 622 8.38 15.05 -18.01
CA LEU A 622 8.18 16.50 -18.08
C LEU A 622 6.73 16.86 -18.48
N GLU A 623 6.15 16.15 -19.45
CA GLU A 623 4.77 16.37 -19.91
C GLU A 623 3.72 16.04 -18.84
N GLU A 624 3.97 15.01 -18.02
CA GLU A 624 3.15 14.67 -16.85
C GLU A 624 3.13 15.81 -15.82
N ILE A 625 4.30 16.40 -15.52
CA ILE A 625 4.42 17.53 -14.61
C ILE A 625 3.70 18.78 -15.14
N VAL A 626 3.83 19.08 -16.43
CA VAL A 626 3.12 20.19 -17.08
C VAL A 626 1.61 20.02 -16.95
N SER A 627 1.11 18.84 -17.27
CA SER A 627 -0.32 18.53 -17.20
C SER A 627 -0.86 18.70 -15.79
N TYR A 628 -0.10 18.28 -14.78
CA TYR A 628 -0.45 18.48 -13.37
C TYR A 628 -0.46 19.95 -12.97
N LEU A 629 0.62 20.69 -13.23
CA LEU A 629 0.73 22.08 -12.79
C LEU A 629 -0.34 22.94 -13.46
N ARG A 630 -0.63 22.67 -14.73
CA ARG A 630 -1.75 23.28 -15.46
C ARG A 630 -3.07 23.07 -14.72
N TYR A 631 -3.40 21.83 -14.35
CA TYR A 631 -4.66 21.53 -13.64
C TYR A 631 -4.70 22.14 -12.25
N ASN A 632 -3.68 21.87 -11.42
CA ASN A 632 -3.69 22.24 -10.01
C ASN A 632 -3.62 23.74 -9.79
N GLU A 633 -2.71 24.43 -10.48
CA GLU A 633 -2.51 25.87 -10.29
C GLU A 633 -3.68 26.67 -10.89
N SER A 634 -4.25 26.24 -12.02
CA SER A 634 -5.49 26.83 -12.55
C SER A 634 -6.67 26.67 -11.59
N ASN A 635 -6.82 25.50 -10.96
CA ASN A 635 -7.90 25.28 -9.99
C ASN A 635 -7.71 26.12 -8.72
N LYS A 636 -6.48 26.26 -8.22
CA LYS A 636 -6.17 27.14 -7.08
C LYS A 636 -6.52 28.60 -7.40
N ILE A 637 -6.12 29.09 -8.56
CA ILE A 637 -6.45 30.44 -9.03
C ILE A 637 -7.97 30.61 -9.15
N SER A 638 -8.66 29.67 -9.80
CA SER A 638 -10.12 29.70 -9.93
C SER A 638 -10.79 29.79 -8.56
N THR A 639 -10.40 28.93 -7.63
CA THR A 639 -10.96 28.87 -6.29
C THR A 639 -10.70 30.17 -5.52
N ALA A 640 -9.49 30.73 -5.64
CA ALA A 640 -9.15 32.00 -5.00
C ALA A 640 -10.01 33.17 -5.54
N VAL A 641 -10.23 33.24 -6.85
CA VAL A 641 -11.12 34.25 -7.46
C VAL A 641 -12.56 34.05 -6.99
N ASP A 642 -13.07 32.83 -7.04
CA ASP A 642 -14.46 32.52 -6.67
C ASP A 642 -14.73 32.86 -5.19
N LEU A 643 -13.77 32.58 -4.30
CA LEU A 643 -13.83 32.97 -2.88
C LEU A 643 -13.77 34.50 -2.70
N ARG A 644 -12.88 35.18 -3.42
CA ARG A 644 -12.77 36.64 -3.33
C ARG A 644 -14.03 37.35 -3.83
N GLU A 645 -14.61 36.88 -4.93
CA GLU A 645 -15.86 37.40 -5.48
C GLU A 645 -17.01 37.22 -4.48
N ALA A 646 -17.12 36.02 -3.87
CA ALA A 646 -18.13 35.76 -2.84
C ALA A 646 -17.97 36.68 -1.63
N ASN A 647 -16.74 36.85 -1.13
CA ASN A 647 -16.44 37.75 -0.02
C ASN A 647 -16.77 39.21 -0.35
N TYR A 648 -16.42 39.67 -1.56
CA TYR A 648 -16.73 41.03 -2.00
C TYR A 648 -18.25 41.28 -2.10
N LYS A 649 -19.02 40.34 -2.65
CA LYS A 649 -20.49 40.43 -2.69
C LYS A 649 -21.09 40.48 -1.29
N ASN A 650 -20.53 39.73 -0.34
CA ASN A 650 -20.97 39.74 1.05
C ASN A 650 -20.66 41.09 1.73
N LEU A 651 -19.48 41.67 1.51
CA LEU A 651 -19.12 42.98 2.04
C LEU A 651 -20.05 44.08 1.52
N LYS A 652 -20.36 44.11 0.22
CA LYS A 652 -21.33 45.05 -0.36
C LYS A 652 -22.74 44.91 0.21
N LYS A 653 -23.17 43.66 0.48
CA LYS A 653 -24.46 43.44 1.16
C LYS A 653 -24.43 44.00 2.58
N LEU A 654 -23.32 43.86 3.28
CA LEU A 654 -23.14 44.34 4.65
C LEU A 654 -23.12 45.87 4.74
N GLU A 655 -22.45 46.55 3.78
CA GLU A 655 -22.53 48.01 3.63
C GLU A 655 -23.98 48.47 3.40
N LYS A 656 -24.69 47.82 2.48
CA LYS A 656 -26.11 48.12 2.24
C LYS A 656 -26.97 47.93 3.49
N TYR A 657 -26.74 46.85 4.24
CA TYR A 657 -27.45 46.62 5.50
C TYR A 657 -27.14 47.70 6.54
N LYS A 658 -25.91 48.21 6.59
CA LYS A 658 -25.54 49.32 7.46
C LYS A 658 -26.30 50.60 7.08
N ASP A 659 -26.35 50.92 5.79
CA ASP A 659 -27.11 52.07 5.28
C ASP A 659 -28.62 51.92 5.58
N ASP A 660 -29.18 50.74 5.36
CA ASP A 660 -30.58 50.41 5.64
C ASP A 660 -30.90 50.54 7.15
N ILE A 661 -29.98 50.12 8.03
CA ILE A 661 -30.08 50.29 9.49
C ILE A 661 -30.02 51.77 9.86
N GLU A 662 -29.12 52.55 9.26
CA GLU A 662 -28.99 53.98 9.56
C GLU A 662 -30.25 54.76 9.14
N ILE A 663 -30.85 54.41 8.00
CA ILE A 663 -32.14 54.94 7.54
C ILE A 663 -33.25 54.55 8.53
N PHE A 664 -33.32 53.27 8.90
CA PHE A 664 -34.30 52.78 9.87
C PHE A 664 -34.23 53.54 11.20
N VAL A 665 -33.03 53.73 11.76
CA VAL A 665 -32.83 54.49 13.00
C VAL A 665 -33.25 55.95 12.84
N LYS A 666 -32.92 56.60 11.71
CA LYS A 666 -33.33 57.98 11.43
C LYS A 666 -34.85 58.14 11.32
N ASP A 667 -35.53 57.21 10.64
CA ASP A 667 -36.98 57.22 10.48
C ASP A 667 -37.70 56.99 11.81
N LEU A 668 -37.17 56.09 12.65
CA LEU A 668 -37.73 55.78 13.97
C LEU A 668 -37.59 56.98 14.92
N VAL A 669 -36.46 57.70 14.88
CA VAL A 669 -36.27 58.96 15.61
C VAL A 669 -37.20 60.06 15.08
N ALA A 670 -37.34 60.20 13.76
CA ALA A 670 -38.21 61.23 13.15
C ALA A 670 -39.70 61.02 13.46
N ASN A 671 -40.19 59.78 13.40
CA ASN A 671 -41.57 59.43 13.76
C ASN A 671 -41.90 59.72 15.23
N LYS A 672 -40.90 59.64 16.12
CA LYS A 672 -41.03 59.97 17.54
C LYS A 672 -41.04 61.49 17.81
N VAL A 673 -40.25 62.26 17.07
CA VAL A 673 -40.27 63.74 17.17
C VAL A 673 -41.61 64.30 16.68
N CYS A 674 -42.19 63.75 15.62
CA CYS A 674 -43.49 64.20 15.11
C CYS A 674 -44.69 63.84 16.02
N SER A 675 -44.59 62.81 16.86
CA SER A 675 -45.65 62.42 17.80
C SER A 675 -45.54 63.11 19.17
N SER A 676 -44.41 63.75 19.50
CA SER A 676 -44.16 64.41 20.78
C SER A 676 -44.26 65.95 20.74
N THR A 677 -44.47 66.58 19.58
CA THR A 677 -44.62 68.05 19.45
C THR A 677 -46.06 68.55 19.58
N GLN A 678 -46.92 67.93 20.39
CA GLN A 678 -48.18 68.55 20.80
C GLN A 678 -48.20 69.16 22.21
N ASP A 679 -47.21 68.92 23.07
CA ASP A 679 -47.12 69.68 24.33
C ASP A 679 -45.66 69.96 24.70
N GLY A 680 -45.33 71.25 24.73
CA GLY A 680 -44.02 71.75 25.09
C GLY A 680 -43.69 71.52 26.56
N THR A 681 -42.40 71.30 26.82
CA THR A 681 -41.71 71.25 28.12
C THR A 681 -41.87 69.96 28.96
N SER A 682 -41.02 68.97 28.66
CA SER A 682 -40.22 68.30 29.71
C SER A 682 -39.05 67.55 29.07
N SER A 683 -37.91 67.61 29.75
CA SER A 683 -36.63 66.98 29.40
C SER A 683 -36.74 65.44 29.35
N LEU A 684 -35.89 64.83 28.52
CA LEU A 684 -35.70 63.37 28.34
C LEU A 684 -35.42 62.57 29.64
N GLU A 685 -35.28 63.23 30.78
CA GLU A 685 -34.94 62.62 32.08
C GLU A 685 -36.17 62.15 32.89
N ASN A 686 -37.41 62.49 32.49
CA ASN A 686 -38.64 62.10 33.21
C ASN A 686 -39.64 61.30 32.35
N MET A 687 -39.19 60.24 31.65
CA MET A 687 -40.13 59.21 31.13
C MET A 687 -40.44 58.17 32.22
N SER A 688 -41.72 57.90 32.44
CA SER A 688 -42.16 56.82 33.34
C SER A 688 -41.68 55.45 32.82
N ALA A 689 -41.45 54.47 33.72
CA ALA A 689 -41.02 53.12 33.34
C ALA A 689 -41.95 52.45 32.31
N ILE A 690 -43.25 52.79 32.34
CA ILE A 690 -44.29 52.30 31.41
C ILE A 690 -44.07 52.83 29.99
N GLN A 691 -43.62 54.08 29.83
CA GLN A 691 -43.31 54.66 28.52
C GLN A 691 -41.99 54.14 27.94
N ARG A 692 -41.03 53.72 28.78
CA ARG A 692 -39.81 53.05 28.30
C ARG A 692 -40.11 51.65 27.78
N THR A 693 -40.90 50.85 28.51
CA THR A 693 -41.31 49.51 28.06
C THR A 693 -42.13 49.53 26.78
N GLU A 694 -43.06 50.48 26.62
CA GLU A 694 -43.81 50.63 25.35
C GLU A 694 -42.91 51.01 24.17
N LEU A 695 -41.86 51.79 24.43
CA LEU A 695 -40.86 52.16 23.43
C LEU A 695 -39.96 50.99 23.04
N ASP A 696 -39.54 50.20 24.03
CA ASP A 696 -38.77 48.99 23.79
C ASP A 696 -39.61 47.98 23.02
N ASP A 697 -40.90 47.82 23.35
CA ASP A 697 -41.82 46.94 22.62
C ASP A 697 -42.07 47.42 21.18
N MET A 698 -42.23 48.73 20.95
CA MET A 698 -42.36 49.30 19.61
C MET A 698 -41.09 49.16 18.80
N PHE A 699 -39.93 49.44 19.41
CA PHE A 699 -38.62 49.26 18.76
C PHE A 699 -38.39 47.79 18.42
N ASN A 700 -38.60 46.88 19.37
CA ASN A 700 -38.42 45.44 19.16
C ASN A 700 -39.33 44.94 18.04
N LYS A 701 -40.58 45.42 17.97
CA LYS A 701 -41.50 45.05 16.89
C LYS A 701 -41.06 45.57 15.52
N GLU A 702 -40.68 46.85 15.41
CA GLU A 702 -40.21 47.40 14.13
C GLU A 702 -38.84 46.84 13.72
N TRP A 703 -37.98 46.54 14.69
CA TRP A 703 -36.68 45.90 14.51
C TRP A 703 -36.85 44.45 14.02
N ASP A 704 -37.77 43.69 14.60
CA ASP A 704 -38.11 42.33 14.13
C ASP A 704 -38.70 42.35 12.72
N ASP A 705 -39.60 43.29 12.41
CA ASP A 705 -40.14 43.48 11.06
C ASP A 705 -39.07 43.95 10.06
N PHE A 706 -38.06 44.68 10.50
CA PHE A 706 -36.90 45.05 9.67
C PHE A 706 -35.97 43.86 9.44
N LEU A 707 -35.62 43.10 10.49
CA LEU A 707 -34.83 41.87 10.39
C LEU A 707 -35.49 40.83 9.48
N ASN A 708 -36.82 40.71 9.52
CA ASN A 708 -37.58 39.82 8.64
C ASN A 708 -37.63 40.29 7.17
N ARG A 709 -37.41 41.58 6.89
CA ARG A 709 -37.29 42.14 5.54
C ARG A 709 -35.90 41.98 4.95
N LEU A 710 -34.87 41.81 5.79
CA LEU A 710 -33.52 41.51 5.34
C LEU A 710 -33.45 40.04 4.90
N ASP A 711 -32.98 39.82 3.68
CA ASP A 711 -32.83 38.48 3.09
C ASP A 711 -31.60 37.76 3.70
N PHE A 712 -31.65 37.52 5.01
CA PHE A 712 -30.72 36.65 5.69
C PHE A 712 -30.99 35.24 5.22
N VAL A 713 -30.04 34.68 4.46
CA VAL A 713 -29.94 33.22 4.38
C VAL A 713 -29.68 32.76 5.80
N GLN A 714 -30.72 32.28 6.50
CA GLN A 714 -30.52 31.53 7.73
C GLN A 714 -29.52 30.43 7.38
N ILE A 715 -28.33 30.52 7.98
CA ILE A 715 -27.33 29.47 7.94
C ILE A 715 -27.97 28.28 8.69
N LYS A 716 -28.78 27.49 7.98
CA LYS A 716 -29.57 26.37 8.52
C LYS A 716 -28.67 25.26 9.05
N ASP A 717 -27.43 25.23 8.60
CA ASP A 717 -26.37 24.46 9.21
C ASP A 717 -25.34 25.44 9.75
N LYS A 718 -25.22 25.59 11.08
CA LYS A 718 -24.00 26.10 11.72
C LYS A 718 -22.85 25.24 11.20
N LYS A 719 -22.28 25.58 10.04
CA LYS A 719 -21.05 24.97 9.56
C LYS A 719 -20.05 25.26 10.64
N ASN A 720 -19.59 24.19 11.27
CA ASN A 720 -18.69 24.27 12.38
C ASN A 720 -17.36 24.81 11.83
N ILE A 721 -17.18 26.14 11.83
CA ILE A 721 -15.99 26.83 11.34
C ILE A 721 -14.78 26.27 12.07
N ARG A 722 -14.92 25.94 13.35
CA ARG A 722 -13.88 25.23 14.12
C ARG A 722 -13.54 23.89 13.48
N LYS A 723 -14.48 23.10 12.95
CA LYS A 723 -14.25 21.83 12.23
C LYS A 723 -13.63 22.03 10.85
N GLU A 724 -14.00 23.06 10.10
CA GLU A 724 -13.36 23.38 8.80
C GLU A 724 -11.95 23.96 8.98
N VAL A 725 -11.74 24.85 9.96
CA VAL A 725 -10.42 25.35 10.37
C VAL A 725 -9.58 24.21 10.96
N TRP A 726 -10.16 23.31 11.76
CA TRP A 726 -9.45 22.10 12.21
C TRP A 726 -9.06 21.23 11.03
N LYS A 727 -9.95 21.05 10.05
CA LYS A 727 -9.67 20.27 8.84
C LYS A 727 -8.53 20.90 8.04
N PHE A 728 -8.55 22.21 7.83
CA PHE A 728 -7.50 22.96 7.15
C PHE A 728 -6.17 22.93 7.92
N LEU A 729 -6.18 23.09 9.24
CA LEU A 729 -4.99 22.97 10.09
C LEU A 729 -4.47 21.52 10.14
N LYS A 730 -5.35 20.52 10.10
CA LYS A 730 -4.98 19.09 9.99
C LYS A 730 -4.37 18.78 8.63
N GLU A 731 -4.82 19.43 7.57
CA GLU A 731 -4.26 19.33 6.22
C GLU A 731 -2.89 20.02 6.13
N GLN A 732 -2.71 21.21 6.72
CA GLN A 732 -1.46 21.97 6.68
C GLN A 732 -0.37 21.48 7.65
N TYR A 733 -0.75 21.04 8.86
CA TYR A 733 0.20 20.67 9.93
C TYR A 733 0.13 19.17 10.30
N ARG A 734 -0.24 18.33 9.33
CA ARG A 734 -0.49 16.88 9.47
C ARG A 734 0.64 16.13 10.20
N ALA A 735 1.89 16.51 9.97
CA ALA A 735 3.06 15.93 10.64
C ALA A 735 3.18 16.30 12.13
N HIS A 736 2.86 17.56 12.50
CA HIS A 736 2.89 18.02 13.89
C HIS A 736 1.70 17.47 14.71
N ILE A 737 0.53 17.31 14.08
CA ILE A 737 -0.63 16.70 14.71
C ILE A 737 -0.44 15.19 14.92
N ALA A 738 0.22 14.49 13.98
CA ALA A 738 0.61 13.10 14.18
C ALA A 738 1.59 12.95 15.36
N ILE A 739 2.54 13.88 15.53
CA ILE A 739 3.45 13.91 16.69
C ILE A 739 2.68 14.16 17.99
N LEU A 740 1.65 15.03 17.99
CA LEU A 740 0.78 15.28 19.14
C LEU A 740 -0.11 14.09 19.51
N GLU A 741 -0.67 13.39 18.51
CA GLU A 741 -1.48 12.17 18.71
C GLU A 741 -0.59 11.01 19.23
N ILE A 742 0.66 10.90 18.75
CA ILE A 742 1.66 9.96 19.28
C ILE A 742 2.08 10.32 20.72
N TYR A 743 2.24 11.61 21.02
CA TYR A 743 2.61 12.10 22.36
C TYR A 743 1.48 11.93 23.39
N GLN A 744 0.21 12.11 22.97
CA GLN A 744 -0.96 11.85 23.82
C GLN A 744 -1.15 10.36 24.11
N ASN A 745 -0.99 9.51 23.09
CA ASN A 745 -1.06 8.05 23.26
C ASN A 745 0.09 7.49 24.12
N THR A 746 1.29 8.10 24.07
CA THR A 746 2.41 7.73 24.96
C THR A 746 2.24 8.23 26.40
N LYS A 747 1.52 9.35 26.61
CA LYS A 747 1.20 9.87 27.95
C LYS A 747 0.11 9.06 28.67
N GLU A 748 -0.82 8.45 27.94
CA GLU A 748 -1.79 7.51 28.51
C GLU A 748 -1.17 6.15 28.85
N HIS A 749 -0.09 5.74 28.15
CA HIS A 749 0.58 4.46 28.37
C HIS A 749 1.76 4.48 29.37
N ASN A 750 2.41 5.61 29.62
CA ASN A 750 3.58 5.71 30.52
C ASN A 750 3.33 6.65 31.70
N LYS A 751 2.42 6.26 32.61
CA LYS A 751 2.20 7.01 33.89
C LYS A 751 3.34 6.86 34.91
N ASP A 752 4.23 5.89 34.74
CA ASP A 752 5.35 5.67 35.65
C ASP A 752 6.67 5.55 34.86
N LYS A 753 7.61 6.46 35.17
CA LYS A 753 9.03 6.53 34.75
C LYS A 753 9.36 7.51 33.61
N LEU A 754 9.78 8.73 33.97
CA LEU A 754 11.06 9.34 33.51
C LEU A 754 11.36 10.66 34.26
N PRO A 755 12.63 11.01 34.55
CA PRO A 755 13.03 12.06 35.50
C PRO A 755 13.33 13.44 34.87
N ASP A 756 13.41 14.42 35.76
CA ASP A 756 13.34 15.87 35.58
C ASP A 756 14.52 16.56 34.87
N GLN A 757 14.18 17.35 33.83
CA GLN A 757 14.61 18.76 33.64
C GLN A 757 14.12 19.33 32.28
N LYS A 758 13.97 18.51 31.23
CA LYS A 758 13.26 18.90 29.97
C LYS A 758 11.73 18.89 30.12
N THR A 759 11.23 18.26 31.18
CA THR A 759 9.82 18.22 31.55
C THR A 759 9.30 19.57 32.01
N ASN A 760 10.10 20.46 32.59
CA ASN A 760 9.59 21.73 33.13
C ASN A 760 9.26 22.77 32.05
N ASP A 761 10.08 22.89 31.01
CA ASP A 761 9.83 23.85 29.92
C ASP A 761 8.70 23.38 29.00
N ASN A 762 8.63 22.07 28.72
CA ASN A 762 7.51 21.47 28.00
C ASN A 762 6.23 21.42 28.84
N ASN A 763 6.29 21.28 30.17
CA ASN A 763 5.11 21.39 31.03
C ASN A 763 4.63 22.85 31.13
N LYS A 764 5.52 23.85 31.03
CA LYS A 764 5.13 25.26 30.95
C LYS A 764 4.42 25.56 29.63
N ALA A 765 5.00 25.18 28.49
CA ALA A 765 4.38 25.31 27.17
C ALA A 765 3.07 24.50 27.05
N MET A 766 3.05 23.27 27.58
CA MET A 766 1.85 22.44 27.64
C MET A 766 0.79 23.02 28.56
N SER A 767 1.15 23.61 29.71
CA SER A 767 0.19 24.28 30.61
C SER A 767 -0.43 25.51 29.93
N SER A 768 0.36 26.28 29.17
CA SER A 768 -0.15 27.40 28.37
C SER A 768 -1.09 26.94 27.27
N ILE A 769 -0.75 25.89 26.51
CA ILE A 769 -1.63 25.34 25.45
C ILE A 769 -2.88 24.67 26.03
N LYS A 770 -2.75 23.98 27.17
CA LYS A 770 -3.90 23.37 27.86
C LYS A 770 -4.82 24.42 28.47
N THR A 771 -4.28 25.52 28.99
CA THR A 771 -5.07 26.67 29.46
C THR A 771 -5.74 27.39 28.28
N SER A 772 -5.09 27.45 27.12
CA SER A 772 -5.69 27.96 25.87
C SER A 772 -6.75 27.02 25.30
N ALA A 773 -6.63 25.70 25.45
CA ALA A 773 -7.61 24.72 24.98
C ALA A 773 -8.79 24.55 25.94
N GLU A 774 -8.55 24.55 27.25
CA GLU A 774 -9.58 24.52 28.31
C GLU A 774 -10.38 25.84 28.32
N LYS A 775 -9.77 27.00 28.03
CA LYS A 775 -10.50 28.26 27.75
C LYS A 775 -11.37 28.23 26.49
N VAL A 776 -11.14 27.29 25.56
CA VAL A 776 -11.96 27.09 24.35
C VAL A 776 -13.02 25.99 24.56
N GLU A 777 -12.96 25.23 25.65
CA GLU A 777 -13.98 24.26 26.07
C GLU A 777 -14.94 24.82 27.14
N SER A 778 -14.56 25.86 27.90
CA SER A 778 -15.41 26.41 28.98
C SER A 778 -16.32 27.58 28.58
N THR A 779 -16.29 28.07 27.34
CA THR A 779 -17.18 29.14 26.86
C THR A 779 -18.27 28.56 25.95
N ASP A 780 -19.15 27.75 26.54
CA ASP A 780 -20.42 27.35 25.93
C ASP A 780 -21.62 27.97 26.68
N ASN A 781 -21.39 28.86 27.66
CA ASN A 781 -22.44 29.62 28.33
C ASN A 781 -21.95 31.01 28.70
N GLU A 782 -22.65 32.03 28.19
CA GLU A 782 -22.68 33.43 28.64
C GLU A 782 -21.36 34.24 28.58
N TYR A 783 -21.55 35.55 28.36
CA TYR A 783 -20.57 36.65 28.35
C TYR A 783 -19.80 36.97 27.05
N CYS A 784 -20.37 37.98 26.39
CA CYS A 784 -19.70 39.17 25.88
C CYS A 784 -18.84 39.86 26.96
N ASP A 785 -17.54 40.09 26.71
CA ASP A 785 -16.81 41.36 26.96
C ASP A 785 -15.29 41.19 27.12
N ASP A 786 -14.58 42.21 26.59
CA ASP A 786 -13.25 42.74 26.92
C ASP A 786 -12.07 41.80 27.19
N ASP A 787 -11.28 41.55 26.13
CA ASP A 787 -9.83 41.83 26.10
C ASP A 787 -9.19 41.27 24.82
N GLY A 788 -9.45 41.95 23.71
CA GLY A 788 -8.73 41.77 22.45
C GLY A 788 -7.35 42.43 22.50
N TYR A 789 -6.44 42.01 23.37
CA TYR A 789 -5.03 42.46 23.34
C TYR A 789 -4.03 41.54 24.09
N VAL A 790 -4.10 40.21 23.96
CA VAL A 790 -3.02 39.32 24.46
C VAL A 790 -2.59 38.20 23.49
N MET A 791 -3.30 37.98 22.37
CA MET A 791 -2.99 36.87 21.45
C MET A 791 -1.77 37.08 20.52
N THR A 792 -1.19 38.27 20.45
CA THR A 792 -0.11 38.58 19.48
C THR A 792 1.30 38.57 20.05
N SER A 793 1.49 38.50 21.38
CA SER A 793 2.84 38.50 21.99
C SER A 793 3.45 37.11 22.15
N GLY A 794 2.69 36.10 22.59
CA GLY A 794 3.20 34.75 22.86
C GLY A 794 3.57 33.93 21.61
N ILE A 795 2.97 34.25 20.46
CA ILE A 795 3.32 33.62 19.17
C ILE A 795 4.53 34.33 18.54
N ARG A 796 4.70 35.64 18.75
CA ARG A 796 5.84 36.43 18.25
C ARG A 796 7.17 36.05 18.91
N GLU A 797 7.17 35.59 20.16
CA GLU A 797 8.40 35.21 20.85
C GLU A 797 8.94 33.83 20.42
N ASN A 798 8.06 32.88 20.08
CA ASN A 798 8.48 31.56 19.60
C ASN A 798 8.91 31.56 18.12
N LEU A 799 8.53 32.57 17.34
CA LEU A 799 8.95 32.74 15.94
C LEU A 799 10.30 33.47 15.79
N ARG A 800 10.91 33.96 16.88
CA ARG A 800 12.18 34.72 16.83
C ARG A 800 13.46 33.86 16.86
N ASN A 801 13.36 32.55 17.04
CA ASN A 801 14.54 31.70 17.27
C ASN A 801 14.99 30.81 16.09
N GLU A 802 14.39 30.90 14.90
CA GLU A 802 14.95 30.28 13.70
C GLU A 802 14.81 31.25 12.49
N GLU A 803 15.86 31.33 11.68
CA GLU A 803 16.26 32.51 10.89
C GLU A 803 15.31 33.00 9.76
N THR A 804 14.98 34.30 9.86
CA THR A 804 14.80 35.34 8.82
C THR A 804 14.00 35.07 7.52
N VAL A 805 12.73 35.51 7.52
CA VAL A 805 12.13 36.29 6.42
C VAL A 805 11.34 37.44 7.04
N ARG A 806 11.75 38.69 6.74
CA ARG A 806 10.98 39.90 7.10
C ARG A 806 9.72 39.95 6.24
N ILE A 807 8.55 39.99 6.88
CA ILE A 807 7.31 40.44 6.26
C ILE A 807 7.04 41.80 6.90
N ASP A 808 7.02 42.85 6.09
CA ASP A 808 6.63 44.19 6.51
C ASP A 808 5.12 44.19 6.84
N ASP A 809 4.81 44.55 8.10
CA ASP A 809 3.45 44.77 8.60
C ASP A 809 2.99 46.18 8.18
N THR A 810 2.29 46.29 7.06
CA THR A 810 1.34 47.39 6.79
C THR A 810 0.13 46.84 6.05
N ASP A 811 -1.05 47.23 6.52
CA ASP A 811 -2.39 47.05 5.91
C ASP A 811 -3.15 45.76 6.25
N PHE A 812 -3.61 45.69 7.50
CA PHE A 812 -4.93 45.12 7.82
C PHE A 812 -5.69 46.11 8.73
N GLU A 813 -6.13 47.21 8.12
CA GLU A 813 -7.25 47.98 8.65
C GLU A 813 -8.54 47.21 8.35
N ILE A 814 -9.06 46.49 9.34
CA ILE A 814 -10.50 46.22 9.44
C ILE A 814 -10.99 47.02 10.64
N GLU A 815 -11.60 48.14 10.27
CA GLU A 815 -11.99 49.31 11.06
C GLU A 815 -13.33 49.09 11.83
N PRO A 816 -13.86 50.07 12.62
CA PRO A 816 -14.20 49.97 14.04
C PRO A 816 -15.70 49.70 14.34
N LEU A 817 -16.46 49.25 13.35
CA LEU A 817 -17.93 49.17 13.43
C LEU A 817 -18.48 47.96 14.21
N GLN A 818 -17.68 46.89 14.33
CA GLN A 818 -18.05 45.75 15.18
C GLN A 818 -18.04 46.10 16.67
N ARG A 819 -17.23 47.08 17.09
CA ARG A 819 -17.20 47.59 18.47
C ARG A 819 -18.40 48.50 18.75
N GLU A 820 -18.72 49.41 17.83
CA GLU A 820 -19.89 50.30 17.96
C GLU A 820 -21.22 49.55 18.04
N LEU A 821 -21.39 48.45 17.28
CA LEU A 821 -22.61 47.63 17.32
C LEU A 821 -22.75 46.76 18.57
N TYR A 822 -21.65 46.46 19.25
CA TYR A 822 -21.64 45.67 20.48
C TYR A 822 -21.94 46.55 21.70
N ASP A 823 -21.35 47.76 21.74
CA ASP A 823 -21.56 48.73 22.82
C ASP A 823 -22.99 49.28 22.88
N ILE A 824 -23.72 49.29 21.75
CA ILE A 824 -25.14 49.67 21.70
C ILE A 824 -26.03 48.58 22.31
N LYS A 825 -25.60 47.31 22.27
CA LYS A 825 -26.38 46.17 22.76
C LYS A 825 -26.21 45.94 24.27
N VAL A 826 -25.02 46.20 24.80
CA VAL A 826 -24.70 46.04 26.24
C VAL A 826 -25.23 47.22 27.08
N LYS A 827 -25.33 48.43 26.52
CA LYS A 827 -25.83 49.61 27.26
C LYS A 827 -27.34 49.64 27.54
N ASN A 828 -28.12 48.70 27.02
CA ASN A 828 -29.56 48.60 27.29
C ASN A 828 -29.92 47.61 28.41
N GLU A 829 -28.97 46.82 28.94
CA GLU A 829 -29.29 45.77 29.93
C GLU A 829 -28.89 46.11 31.38
N ASP A 830 -28.04 47.11 31.67
CA ASP A 830 -27.63 47.40 33.05
C ASP A 830 -27.76 48.88 33.46
N THR A 831 -28.93 49.24 34.02
CA THR A 831 -29.06 50.39 34.92
C THR A 831 -29.74 49.98 36.22
N GLU A 832 -28.97 49.46 37.18
CA GLU A 832 -29.28 49.64 38.61
C GLU A 832 -28.00 49.51 39.46
N GLY A 833 -27.36 50.67 39.71
CA GLY A 833 -27.12 51.09 41.08
C GLY A 833 -25.84 50.62 41.80
N ILE A 834 -24.99 51.64 42.05
CA ILE A 834 -24.48 52.02 43.38
C ILE A 834 -23.01 51.67 43.68
N SER A 835 -22.20 52.70 43.42
CA SER A 835 -21.27 53.39 44.32
C SER A 835 -19.89 52.81 44.63
N GLY A 836 -18.87 53.66 44.43
CA GLY A 836 -17.71 53.73 45.32
C GLY A 836 -16.36 53.73 44.62
N GLU A 837 -15.99 54.84 43.99
CA GLU A 837 -14.60 55.33 44.01
C GLU A 837 -14.14 55.61 45.47
N PRO A 838 -12.84 55.84 45.78
CA PRO A 838 -11.63 55.78 44.93
C PRO A 838 -10.44 55.05 45.61
N ASP A 839 -9.34 54.91 44.85
CA ASP A 839 -7.96 55.25 45.24
C ASP A 839 -6.86 54.27 44.79
N TYR A 840 -6.16 54.69 43.74
CA TYR A 840 -4.73 55.07 43.76
C TYR A 840 -3.64 54.02 44.12
N VAL A 841 -2.89 53.68 43.05
CA VAL A 841 -1.42 53.49 42.92
C VAL A 841 -0.71 52.23 43.41
N ASN A 842 0.24 51.83 42.54
CA ASN A 842 1.46 51.02 42.74
C ASN A 842 1.20 49.50 42.81
N TYR A 843 1.72 48.66 41.92
CA TYR A 843 2.96 48.67 41.14
C TYR A 843 2.76 47.89 39.84
#